data_AF-A0A959FNR5-F1
#
_entry.id   AF-A0A959FNR5-F1
#
_cell.length_a   1.000
_cell.length_b   1.000
_cell.length_c   1.000
_cell.angle_alpha   90.00
_cell.angle_beta   90.00
_cell.angle_gamma   90.00
#
_symmetry.space_group_name_H-M   'P 1'
#
loop_
_entity.id
_entity.type
_entity.pdbx_description
1 polymer ?
#
loop_
_entity_poly.entity_id
_entity_poly.type
_entity_poly.pdbx_seq_one_letter_code
_entity_poly.pdbx_strand_id
1 'polypeptide(L)'
;MPAQLTAKHDPLWFKDAIIYEIHIKAFQDSNADGIGDFQGLINRLDYLQHLGVTTIWLLPFYPSPQRDGGYDIADYFSINPAYGTLKQFKRLMKEARKRGLKVITELVINHTSDQHPWFQRARRAKPGSRYRDWYVWSDTPDRYQDVRIIFQDFEASNWSWDSEAQAYYWHRFYHHQPDLNFDNEEVQQEIFKILDFWIDLGVDGFRLDAIPYLFEREDTNCENLPETHDFLKKLRRHAERKKPDVMLLAEANMWPEDSAEYFGEGDECHMNYHFPIMPRMFMALKMEDRHPIIDIIDQTPAIPENCQWGMFLRNHDELTLEMVTDEERDYMYQAYNKDALSRVNLGIRHRLAPLLDNDRHKIELMNCLLFSMPGTPVLYYGDEIGMGDNVYLGDRDGVRTPMQWSPDRNAGFSTAHPHKLFLPLISDSEYHYETVNVETQQSNASSLYWWMKRTIAIRKRYRAFGRGDIQFLAPENSKVLAFTRSHEDEHLLILANLSRHPQAMELELPGFAGYRPREVFGHTAFPVLEEGLNRFTLGPYGYYWFVLEPAASRPRPELPELALSASKWTALFRGPEQAYLEEQVLPAFLRDNHRYIDESRVLDTVHIEHGKKVQLQDRELLMLVLKVTFTEGFPEWFFLPVAGQAGPELPPELTPLLKLKTREGDRILFDASDLVDFQEYLLTQLLHKQKGNGKHFRFQRISQIRQYHTKEPLPAPRPARLNNSNLCVIFGQQYFLKIFHRLDQSINPDLEINRFARQAELPVPGYLAHLEFGQEEGATPFVLAMLQPYIHNQGAAGHYFHDTADRYLDRIQLQGDLPALKDF
;
A
#
# COMPACT_ATOMS: atom_id res chain seq x y z
N MET A 1 -21.51 -7.87 11.71
CA MET A 1 -20.80 -9.17 11.77
C MET A 1 -20.24 -9.44 10.38
N PRO A 2 -18.93 -9.56 10.16
CA PRO A 2 -18.41 -9.90 8.84
C PRO A 2 -18.68 -11.38 8.60
N ALA A 3 -19.30 -11.69 7.47
CA ALA A 3 -19.51 -13.05 6.99
C ALA A 3 -18.16 -13.77 6.92
N GLN A 4 -18.06 -14.92 7.60
CA GLN A 4 -17.01 -15.90 7.32
C GLN A 4 -17.20 -16.34 5.86
N LEU A 5 -16.44 -15.73 4.95
CA LEU A 5 -16.16 -16.26 3.64
C LEU A 5 -15.53 -17.64 3.86
N THR A 6 -16.30 -18.69 3.61
CA THR A 6 -15.77 -20.01 3.36
C THR A 6 -14.84 -19.89 2.15
N ALA A 7 -13.53 -19.94 2.40
CA ALA A 7 -12.53 -19.81 1.34
C ALA A 7 -12.78 -20.90 0.30
N LYS A 8 -13.22 -20.50 -0.91
CA LYS A 8 -13.11 -21.33 -2.11
C LYS A 8 -11.66 -21.79 -2.20
N HIS A 9 -11.44 -23.07 -2.45
CA HIS A 9 -10.12 -23.65 -2.64
C HIS A 9 -9.52 -23.06 -3.93
N ASP A 10 -8.76 -21.97 -3.80
CA ASP A 10 -8.08 -21.31 -4.93
C ASP A 10 -6.72 -21.99 -5.16
N PRO A 11 -6.52 -22.71 -6.28
CA PRO A 11 -5.23 -23.31 -6.60
C PRO A 11 -4.13 -22.26 -6.85
N LEU A 12 -4.49 -21.01 -7.17
CA LEU A 12 -3.57 -19.91 -7.45
C LEU A 12 -3.37 -18.97 -6.25
N TRP A 13 -3.60 -19.47 -5.02
CA TRP A 13 -3.48 -18.70 -3.77
C TRP A 13 -2.14 -17.94 -3.64
N PHE A 14 -1.08 -18.48 -4.25
CA PHE A 14 0.26 -17.91 -4.20
C PHE A 14 0.38 -16.57 -4.92
N LYS A 15 -0.55 -16.23 -5.85
CA LYS A 15 -0.58 -14.91 -6.52
C LYS A 15 -0.96 -13.76 -5.58
N ASP A 16 -1.72 -14.06 -4.53
CA ASP A 16 -2.15 -13.08 -3.52
C ASP A 16 -1.33 -13.18 -2.22
N ALA A 17 -0.31 -14.04 -2.20
CA ALA A 17 0.47 -14.29 -1.00
C ALA A 17 1.36 -13.09 -0.63
N ILE A 18 1.78 -13.08 0.62
CA ILE A 18 2.93 -12.33 1.14
C ILE A 18 3.78 -13.37 1.85
N ILE A 19 4.94 -13.67 1.28
CA ILE A 19 5.83 -14.73 1.77
C ILE A 19 6.82 -14.11 2.75
N TYR A 20 7.11 -14.80 3.84
CA TYR A 20 8.08 -14.38 4.85
C TYR A 20 9.11 -15.49 5.06
N GLU A 21 10.34 -15.21 4.69
CA GLU A 21 11.50 -16.11 4.73
C GLU A 21 12.09 -16.18 6.14
N ILE A 22 12.15 -17.37 6.72
CA ILE A 22 12.59 -17.59 8.10
C ILE A 22 13.65 -18.68 8.16
N HIS A 23 14.75 -18.36 8.82
CA HIS A 23 15.66 -19.37 9.34
C HIS A 23 15.22 -19.81 10.75
N ILE A 24 14.81 -21.08 10.92
CA ILE A 24 14.36 -21.59 12.23
C ILE A 24 15.36 -21.29 13.35
N LYS A 25 16.65 -21.54 13.10
CA LYS A 25 17.72 -21.34 14.08
C LYS A 25 17.91 -19.89 14.52
N ALA A 26 17.48 -18.91 13.71
CA ALA A 26 17.65 -17.49 13.98
C ALA A 26 16.40 -16.79 14.51
N PHE A 27 15.23 -17.43 14.48
CA PHE A 27 13.97 -16.72 14.73
C PHE A 27 13.61 -16.62 16.23
N GLN A 28 13.54 -17.73 16.96
CA GLN A 28 13.28 -17.72 18.41
C GLN A 28 13.72 -19.04 19.04
N ASP A 29 14.55 -18.97 20.08
CA ASP A 29 14.87 -20.09 20.97
C ASP A 29 13.83 -20.19 22.09
N SER A 30 13.28 -21.38 22.33
CA SER A 30 12.29 -21.65 23.39
C SER A 30 12.79 -22.54 24.52
N ASN A 31 13.99 -23.11 24.42
CA ASN A 31 14.53 -24.10 25.36
C ASN A 31 15.83 -23.64 26.06
N ALA A 32 16.34 -22.46 25.72
CA ALA A 32 17.54 -21.82 26.27
C ALA A 32 18.86 -22.53 25.94
N ASP A 33 18.94 -23.21 24.80
CA ASP A 33 20.19 -23.79 24.28
C ASP A 33 21.00 -22.83 23.39
N GLY A 34 20.40 -21.70 22.97
CA GLY A 34 21.01 -20.69 22.12
C GLY A 34 20.68 -20.82 20.63
N ILE A 35 19.82 -21.76 20.26
CA ILE A 35 19.42 -22.06 18.88
C ILE A 35 17.90 -21.93 18.76
N GLY A 36 17.43 -21.28 17.70
CA GLY A 36 16.00 -21.18 17.43
C GLY A 36 15.37 -22.52 17.04
N ASP A 37 14.12 -22.72 17.43
CA ASP A 37 13.44 -24.01 17.32
C ASP A 37 11.95 -23.88 16.91
N PHE A 38 11.32 -24.99 16.53
CA PHE A 38 9.92 -24.96 16.07
C PHE A 38 8.93 -24.47 17.15
N GLN A 39 9.17 -24.77 18.43
CA GLN A 39 8.31 -24.27 19.50
C GLN A 39 8.47 -22.77 19.67
N GLY A 40 9.69 -22.24 19.50
CA GLY A 40 9.96 -20.81 19.42
C GLY A 40 9.20 -20.15 18.28
N LEU A 41 9.26 -20.70 17.06
CA LEU A 41 8.49 -20.19 15.92
C LEU A 41 6.97 -20.23 16.19
N ILE A 42 6.45 -21.32 16.77
CA ILE A 42 5.03 -21.43 17.14
C ILE A 42 4.61 -20.27 18.08
N ASN A 43 5.46 -19.89 19.03
CA ASN A 43 5.19 -18.80 19.97
C ASN A 43 5.17 -17.41 19.28
N ARG A 44 5.74 -17.29 18.07
CA ARG A 44 5.83 -16.05 17.29
C ARG A 44 4.90 -16.01 16.07
N LEU A 45 4.06 -17.03 15.86
CA LEU A 45 3.09 -17.01 14.75
C LEU A 45 2.09 -15.85 14.83
N ASP A 46 1.75 -15.39 16.04
CA ASP A 46 0.85 -14.23 16.23
C ASP A 46 1.50 -12.94 15.71
N TYR A 47 2.83 -12.79 15.86
CA TYR A 47 3.57 -11.67 15.31
C TYR A 47 3.48 -11.65 13.77
N LEU A 48 3.72 -12.80 13.12
CA LEU A 48 3.63 -12.94 11.67
C LEU A 48 2.21 -12.63 11.17
N GLN A 49 1.20 -13.19 11.83
CA GLN A 49 -0.19 -12.90 11.50
C GLN A 49 -0.53 -11.40 11.65
N HIS A 50 -0.04 -10.75 12.71
CA HIS A 50 -0.26 -9.32 12.94
C HIS A 50 0.47 -8.43 11.94
N LEU A 51 1.67 -8.83 11.48
CA LEU A 51 2.39 -8.14 10.40
C LEU A 51 1.59 -8.19 9.08
N GLY A 52 0.81 -9.26 8.88
CA GLY A 52 -0.11 -9.41 7.77
C GLY A 52 0.35 -10.40 6.70
N VAL A 53 1.48 -11.10 6.94
CA VAL A 53 1.99 -12.15 6.06
C VAL A 53 0.97 -13.29 5.93
N THR A 54 1.01 -14.01 4.81
CA THR A 54 0.07 -15.12 4.56
C THR A 54 0.77 -16.46 4.39
N THR A 55 2.08 -16.45 4.14
CA THR A 55 2.86 -17.65 3.86
C THR A 55 4.21 -17.55 4.55
N ILE A 56 4.61 -18.63 5.23
CA ILE A 56 5.94 -18.76 5.83
C ILE A 56 6.78 -19.63 4.92
N TRP A 57 7.96 -19.14 4.55
CA TRP A 57 8.98 -19.95 3.90
C TRP A 57 10.05 -20.31 4.92
N LEU A 58 10.24 -21.61 5.14
CA LEU A 58 11.26 -22.13 6.04
C LEU A 58 12.50 -22.57 5.25
N LEU A 59 13.64 -21.98 5.59
CA LEU A 59 14.97 -22.46 5.18
C LEU A 59 15.21 -23.90 5.70
N PRO A 60 16.26 -24.61 5.24
CA PRO A 60 16.45 -26.02 5.56
C PRO A 60 16.47 -26.28 7.08
N PHE A 61 15.64 -27.23 7.52
CA PHE A 61 15.54 -27.66 8.93
C PHE A 61 15.84 -29.16 9.12
N TYR A 62 16.40 -29.79 8.09
CA TYR A 62 16.80 -31.19 8.04
C TYR A 62 18.08 -31.43 8.85
N PRO A 63 18.35 -32.66 9.32
CA PRO A 63 19.67 -33.03 9.78
C PRO A 63 20.73 -32.68 8.73
N SER A 64 21.73 -31.93 9.16
CA SER A 64 22.81 -31.40 8.34
C SER A 64 24.00 -31.11 9.26
N PRO A 65 25.25 -31.24 8.79
CA PRO A 65 26.42 -30.82 9.54
C PRO A 65 26.61 -29.30 9.57
N GLN A 66 25.70 -28.53 8.95
CA GLN A 66 25.62 -27.07 8.95
C GLN A 66 26.84 -26.39 8.31
N ARG A 67 27.47 -27.04 7.33
CA ARG A 67 28.62 -26.47 6.62
C ARG A 67 28.21 -25.49 5.52
N ASP A 68 26.94 -25.51 5.11
CA ASP A 68 26.32 -24.52 4.24
C ASP A 68 24.93 -24.11 4.77
N GLY A 69 24.88 -23.68 6.03
CA GLY A 69 23.65 -23.16 6.65
C GLY A 69 22.47 -24.13 6.80
N GLY A 70 22.62 -25.40 6.39
CA GLY A 70 21.55 -26.40 6.35
C GLY A 70 21.27 -26.98 4.96
N TYR A 71 21.81 -26.39 3.89
CA TYR A 71 21.62 -26.86 2.50
C TYR A 71 22.37 -28.16 2.20
N ASP A 72 23.40 -28.48 2.98
CA ASP A 72 24.07 -29.77 3.03
C ASP A 72 23.25 -30.81 3.81
N ILE A 73 22.16 -31.31 3.21
CA ILE A 73 21.21 -32.24 3.87
C ILE A 73 21.80 -33.64 4.04
N ALA A 74 21.74 -34.18 5.26
CA ALA A 74 22.16 -35.54 5.61
C ALA A 74 21.00 -36.54 5.79
N ASP A 75 19.75 -36.07 5.95
CA ASP A 75 18.53 -36.90 5.94
C ASP A 75 17.29 -36.07 5.60
N TYR A 76 16.61 -36.40 4.51
CA TYR A 76 15.41 -35.69 4.05
C TYR A 76 14.11 -36.02 4.82
N PHE A 77 14.08 -37.11 5.59
CA PHE A 77 12.83 -37.64 6.20
C PHE A 77 12.70 -37.36 7.69
N SER A 78 13.65 -36.62 8.27
CA SER A 78 13.63 -36.26 9.67
C SER A 78 13.96 -34.79 9.89
N ILE A 79 13.94 -34.38 11.16
CA ILE A 79 14.15 -33.00 11.60
C ILE A 79 15.50 -32.92 12.30
N ASN A 80 16.26 -31.84 12.06
CA ASN A 80 17.48 -31.59 12.82
C ASN A 80 17.15 -31.57 14.33
N PRO A 81 17.80 -32.40 15.16
CA PRO A 81 17.50 -32.47 16.59
C PRO A 81 17.59 -31.13 17.33
N ALA A 82 18.41 -30.19 16.83
CA ALA A 82 18.52 -28.83 17.38
C ALA A 82 17.23 -28.00 17.20
N TYR A 83 16.41 -28.27 16.18
CA TYR A 83 15.21 -27.50 15.87
C TYR A 83 13.93 -28.13 16.43
N GLY A 84 14.00 -29.40 16.83
CA GLY A 84 12.90 -30.13 17.46
C GLY A 84 12.61 -31.48 16.81
N THR A 85 11.32 -31.81 16.67
CA THR A 85 10.85 -33.13 16.23
C THR A 85 9.77 -33.05 15.18
N LEU A 86 9.53 -34.14 14.44
CA LEU A 86 8.39 -34.25 13.50
C LEU A 86 7.03 -33.97 14.17
N LYS A 87 6.88 -34.28 15.47
CA LYS A 87 5.66 -33.96 16.23
C LYS A 87 5.49 -32.45 16.40
N GLN A 88 6.56 -31.72 16.68
CA GLN A 88 6.53 -30.25 16.76
C GLN A 88 6.31 -29.62 15.38
N PHE A 89 6.90 -30.17 14.32
CA PHE A 89 6.60 -29.73 12.94
C PHE A 89 5.11 -29.88 12.60
N LYS A 90 4.50 -31.04 12.88
CA LYS A 90 3.04 -31.23 12.72
C LYS A 90 2.22 -30.23 13.54
N ARG A 91 2.71 -29.87 14.73
CA ARG A 91 2.08 -28.83 15.56
C ARG A 91 2.21 -27.44 14.91
N LEU A 92 3.38 -27.09 14.39
CA LEU A 92 3.61 -25.85 13.63
C LEU A 92 2.62 -25.74 12.47
N MET A 93 2.51 -26.77 11.64
CA MET A 93 1.56 -26.80 10.51
C MET A 93 0.11 -26.58 10.97
N LYS A 94 -0.29 -27.21 12.09
CA LYS A 94 -1.63 -27.02 12.67
C LYS A 94 -1.85 -25.60 13.17
N GLU A 95 -0.89 -25.03 13.90
CA GLU A 95 -1.01 -23.68 14.46
C GLU A 95 -0.92 -22.58 13.40
N ALA A 96 -0.14 -22.77 12.34
CA ALA A 96 -0.10 -21.91 11.15
C ALA A 96 -1.46 -21.93 10.44
N ARG A 97 -2.01 -23.12 10.16
CA ARG A 97 -3.32 -23.26 9.52
C ARG A 97 -4.46 -22.59 10.31
N LYS A 98 -4.45 -22.68 11.64
CA LYS A 98 -5.44 -21.98 12.49
C LYS A 98 -5.43 -20.46 12.30
N ARG A 99 -4.28 -19.90 11.90
CA ARG A 99 -4.08 -18.46 11.67
C ARG A 99 -4.26 -18.07 10.20
N GLY A 100 -4.60 -19.03 9.33
CA GLY A 100 -4.67 -18.81 7.89
C GLY A 100 -3.30 -18.65 7.22
N LEU A 101 -2.23 -19.12 7.87
CA LEU A 101 -0.88 -19.10 7.33
C LEU A 101 -0.59 -20.41 6.60
N LYS A 102 -0.13 -20.31 5.36
CA LYS A 102 0.45 -21.43 4.61
C LYS A 102 1.94 -21.58 4.94
N VAL A 103 2.48 -22.77 4.76
CA VAL A 103 3.92 -23.03 5.01
C VAL A 103 4.53 -23.71 3.79
N ILE A 104 5.61 -23.11 3.29
CA ILE A 104 6.48 -23.68 2.26
C ILE A 104 7.86 -23.98 2.84
N THR A 105 8.54 -24.96 2.28
CA THR A 105 9.85 -25.42 2.78
C THR A 105 10.84 -25.57 1.63
N GLU A 106 12.13 -25.62 1.93
CA GLU A 106 13.13 -25.99 0.92
C GLU A 106 12.95 -27.41 0.42
N LEU A 107 13.25 -27.64 -0.85
CA LEU A 107 13.50 -28.94 -1.42
C LEU A 107 14.83 -28.86 -2.19
N VAL A 108 15.93 -29.16 -1.49
CA VAL A 108 17.28 -29.18 -2.05
C VAL A 108 17.48 -30.51 -2.77
N ILE A 109 17.33 -30.49 -4.09
CA ILE A 109 17.30 -31.71 -4.91
C ILE A 109 18.56 -31.90 -5.74
N ASN A 110 19.37 -30.85 -5.97
CA ASN A 110 20.59 -30.96 -6.76
C ASN A 110 21.64 -31.86 -6.08
N HIS A 111 21.82 -31.71 -4.77
CA HIS A 111 22.92 -32.31 -4.04
C HIS A 111 22.50 -32.75 -2.63
N THR A 112 23.35 -33.54 -1.97
CA THR A 112 23.22 -33.91 -0.55
C THR A 112 24.50 -33.58 0.20
N SER A 113 24.51 -33.62 1.53
CA SER A 113 25.77 -33.67 2.29
C SER A 113 26.61 -34.90 1.94
N ASP A 114 27.94 -34.76 1.95
CA ASP A 114 28.87 -35.89 1.95
C ASP A 114 28.66 -36.87 3.12
N GLN A 115 27.98 -36.46 4.19
CA GLN A 115 27.59 -37.31 5.31
C GLN A 115 26.28 -38.06 5.08
N HIS A 116 25.55 -37.79 3.99
CA HIS A 116 24.30 -38.47 3.68
C HIS A 116 24.55 -39.98 3.53
N PRO A 117 23.69 -40.86 4.09
CA PRO A 117 23.84 -42.31 3.97
C PRO A 117 23.85 -42.84 2.53
N TRP A 118 23.42 -42.02 1.56
CA TRP A 118 23.53 -42.32 0.14
C TRP A 118 24.98 -42.15 -0.33
N PHE A 119 25.61 -41.00 -0.10
CA PHE A 119 27.01 -40.75 -0.49
C PHE A 119 27.98 -41.71 0.20
N GLN A 120 27.80 -41.92 1.51
CA GLN A 120 28.60 -42.86 2.29
C GLN A 120 28.55 -44.30 1.73
N ARG A 121 27.43 -44.68 1.11
CA ARG A 121 27.27 -45.96 0.43
C ARG A 121 27.87 -45.93 -0.97
N ALA A 122 27.65 -44.85 -1.72
CA ALA A 122 28.15 -44.67 -3.08
C ALA A 122 29.69 -44.68 -3.13
N ARG A 123 30.36 -44.00 -2.21
CA ARG A 123 31.82 -43.96 -2.14
C ARG A 123 32.47 -45.32 -1.83
N ARG A 124 31.74 -46.19 -1.11
CA ARG A 124 32.15 -47.58 -0.79
C ARG A 124 31.74 -48.60 -1.86
N ALA A 125 30.81 -48.22 -2.73
CA ALA A 125 30.27 -49.11 -3.74
C ALA A 125 31.26 -49.24 -4.91
N LYS A 126 31.27 -50.41 -5.55
CA LYS A 126 32.13 -50.64 -6.71
C LYS A 126 31.73 -49.73 -7.88
N PRO A 127 32.67 -49.27 -8.72
CA PRO A 127 32.36 -48.54 -9.96
C PRO A 127 31.30 -49.26 -10.82
N GLY A 128 30.33 -48.52 -11.36
CA GLY A 128 29.22 -49.04 -12.18
C GLY A 128 28.19 -49.88 -11.43
N SER A 129 28.15 -49.81 -10.10
CA SER A 129 27.11 -50.47 -9.31
C SER A 129 25.96 -49.53 -8.99
N ARG A 130 24.77 -50.11 -8.80
CA ARG A 130 23.53 -49.39 -8.49
C ARG A 130 23.69 -48.21 -7.51
N TYR A 131 24.37 -48.43 -6.38
CA TYR A 131 24.52 -47.38 -5.35
C TYR A 131 25.64 -46.38 -5.66
N ARG A 132 26.61 -46.75 -6.49
CA ARG A 132 27.65 -45.83 -6.96
C ARG A 132 27.03 -44.73 -7.81
N ASP A 133 26.12 -45.12 -8.69
CA ASP A 133 25.52 -44.28 -9.73
C ASP A 133 24.46 -43.31 -9.20
N TRP A 134 24.32 -43.16 -7.87
CA TRP A 134 23.48 -42.13 -7.25
C TRP A 134 24.14 -40.75 -7.25
N TYR A 135 25.46 -40.71 -7.48
CA TYR A 135 26.25 -39.49 -7.60
C TYR A 135 27.06 -39.54 -8.90
N VAL A 136 27.55 -38.38 -9.32
CA VAL A 136 28.31 -38.24 -10.57
C VAL A 136 29.80 -38.46 -10.28
N TRP A 137 30.40 -39.47 -10.91
CA TRP A 137 31.80 -39.87 -10.71
C TRP A 137 32.62 -39.76 -12.01
N SER A 138 33.93 -39.55 -11.86
CA SER A 138 34.89 -39.57 -12.95
C SER A 138 36.27 -40.05 -12.46
N ASP A 139 37.04 -40.69 -13.35
CA ASP A 139 38.43 -41.06 -13.06
C ASP A 139 39.38 -39.85 -13.14
N THR A 140 38.99 -38.82 -13.89
CA THR A 140 39.74 -37.56 -14.04
C THR A 140 38.83 -36.34 -13.82
N PRO A 141 39.37 -35.17 -13.45
CA PRO A 141 38.59 -33.95 -13.31
C PRO A 141 38.34 -33.23 -14.65
N ASP A 142 38.58 -33.90 -15.78
CA ASP A 142 38.63 -33.28 -17.12
C ASP A 142 37.27 -33.21 -17.81
N ARG A 143 36.19 -33.68 -17.17
CA ARG A 143 34.83 -33.63 -17.72
C ARG A 143 34.18 -32.28 -17.37
N TYR A 144 33.35 -31.77 -18.27
CA TYR A 144 32.60 -30.53 -18.06
C TYR A 144 33.51 -29.30 -17.79
N GLN A 145 34.61 -29.16 -18.54
CA GLN A 145 35.67 -28.16 -18.27
C GLN A 145 35.21 -26.69 -18.37
N ASP A 146 34.21 -26.42 -19.22
CA ASP A 146 33.72 -25.07 -19.48
C ASP A 146 32.65 -24.60 -18.48
N VAL A 147 32.31 -25.42 -17.49
CA VAL A 147 31.34 -25.08 -16.44
C VAL A 147 31.98 -24.16 -15.42
N ARG A 148 31.33 -23.02 -15.16
CA ARG A 148 31.79 -22.05 -14.15
C ARG A 148 31.76 -22.64 -12.73
N ILE A 149 32.62 -22.13 -11.87
CA ILE A 149 32.57 -22.39 -10.42
C ILE A 149 31.69 -21.30 -9.79
N ILE A 150 30.70 -21.70 -8.98
CA ILE A 150 29.78 -20.77 -8.31
C ILE A 150 30.48 -20.13 -7.10
N PHE A 151 31.00 -20.95 -6.18
CA PHE A 151 31.70 -20.50 -4.97
C PHE A 151 33.21 -20.34 -5.20
N GLN A 152 33.58 -19.42 -6.09
CA GLN A 152 34.96 -19.21 -6.55
C GLN A 152 35.94 -18.83 -5.43
N ASP A 153 35.44 -18.23 -4.35
CA ASP A 153 36.25 -17.86 -3.19
C ASP A 153 36.67 -19.08 -2.33
N PHE A 154 35.97 -20.22 -2.50
CA PHE A 154 36.12 -21.39 -1.62
C PHE A 154 36.50 -22.67 -2.36
N GLU A 155 36.08 -22.82 -3.62
CA GLU A 155 36.29 -24.02 -4.42
C GLU A 155 37.18 -23.73 -5.63
N ALA A 156 38.19 -24.58 -5.85
CA ALA A 156 39.11 -24.45 -6.97
C ALA A 156 38.66 -25.23 -8.22
N SER A 157 37.69 -26.14 -8.06
CA SER A 157 37.14 -27.00 -9.10
C SER A 157 35.76 -27.49 -8.70
N ASN A 158 34.94 -27.87 -9.68
CA ASN A 158 33.69 -28.59 -9.48
C ASN A 158 33.90 -30.12 -9.31
N TRP A 159 35.15 -30.59 -9.32
CA TRP A 159 35.53 -31.98 -9.07
C TRP A 159 36.42 -32.11 -7.84
N SER A 160 36.04 -33.00 -6.92
CA SER A 160 36.81 -33.32 -5.72
C SER A 160 37.22 -34.78 -5.70
N TRP A 161 38.47 -35.06 -5.32
CA TRP A 161 38.98 -36.44 -5.19
C TRP A 161 38.50 -37.09 -3.89
N ASP A 162 37.80 -38.21 -3.99
CA ASP A 162 37.45 -39.04 -2.84
C ASP A 162 38.42 -40.21 -2.69
N SER A 163 39.14 -40.25 -1.56
CA SER A 163 40.17 -41.24 -1.28
C SER A 163 39.64 -42.64 -0.96
N GLU A 164 38.37 -42.81 -0.58
CA GLU A 164 37.75 -44.12 -0.36
C GLU A 164 37.26 -44.71 -1.69
N ALA A 165 36.67 -43.84 -2.52
CA ALA A 165 36.16 -44.16 -3.84
C ALA A 165 37.25 -44.31 -4.90
N GLN A 166 38.45 -43.75 -4.67
CA GLN A 166 39.55 -43.63 -5.62
C GLN A 166 39.09 -43.04 -6.97
N ALA A 167 38.25 -42.00 -6.91
CA ALA A 167 37.70 -41.31 -8.05
C ALA A 167 37.31 -39.87 -7.67
N TYR A 168 37.14 -39.02 -8.67
CA TYR A 168 36.55 -37.71 -8.51
C TYR A 168 35.03 -37.79 -8.47
N TYR A 169 34.39 -36.94 -7.68
CA TYR A 169 32.95 -36.71 -7.70
C TYR A 169 32.64 -35.25 -8.00
N TRP A 170 31.49 -35.03 -8.64
CA TRP A 170 31.03 -33.71 -9.04
C TRP A 170 30.33 -32.99 -7.89
N HIS A 171 30.52 -31.67 -7.82
CA HIS A 171 29.78 -30.77 -6.97
C HIS A 171 29.72 -29.37 -7.60
N ARG A 172 28.53 -28.76 -7.66
CA ARG A 172 28.38 -27.36 -8.13
C ARG A 172 28.64 -26.31 -7.06
N PHE A 173 28.43 -26.71 -5.81
CA PHE A 173 28.61 -25.90 -4.61
C PHE A 173 29.89 -26.35 -3.89
N TYR A 174 29.87 -26.43 -2.56
CA TYR A 174 31.04 -26.88 -1.82
C TYR A 174 31.36 -28.36 -2.09
N HIS A 175 32.62 -28.75 -1.93
CA HIS A 175 33.05 -30.15 -2.07
C HIS A 175 32.28 -31.10 -1.14
N HIS A 176 31.73 -30.63 -0.02
CA HIS A 176 30.94 -31.45 0.90
C HIS A 176 29.44 -31.53 0.52
N GLN A 177 29.08 -31.03 -0.65
CA GLN A 177 27.75 -31.11 -1.27
C GLN A 177 27.85 -31.89 -2.60
N PRO A 178 28.15 -33.20 -2.57
CA PRO A 178 28.17 -34.01 -3.79
C PRO A 178 26.82 -34.01 -4.51
N ASP A 179 26.87 -33.78 -5.81
CA ASP A 179 25.69 -33.68 -6.69
C ASP A 179 25.07 -35.05 -6.97
N LEU A 180 23.75 -35.09 -6.90
CA LEU A 180 22.96 -36.27 -7.21
C LEU A 180 22.93 -36.49 -8.72
N ASN A 181 23.04 -37.75 -9.14
CA ASN A 181 23.00 -38.10 -10.55
C ASN A 181 21.56 -38.23 -11.04
N PHE A 182 21.03 -37.20 -11.71
CA PHE A 182 19.65 -37.22 -12.24
C PHE A 182 19.46 -38.09 -13.48
N ASP A 183 20.52 -38.55 -14.16
CA ASP A 183 20.38 -39.58 -15.20
C ASP A 183 19.91 -40.93 -14.61
N ASN A 184 20.04 -41.11 -13.30
CA ASN A 184 19.56 -42.29 -12.59
C ASN A 184 18.09 -42.15 -12.19
N GLU A 185 17.20 -42.94 -12.80
CA GLU A 185 15.76 -42.93 -12.48
C GLU A 185 15.47 -43.23 -10.99
N GLU A 186 16.31 -44.01 -10.29
CA GLU A 186 16.10 -44.26 -8.86
C GLU A 186 16.25 -42.99 -8.02
N VAL A 187 17.18 -42.11 -8.38
CA VAL A 187 17.37 -40.80 -7.73
C VAL A 187 16.10 -39.97 -7.94
N GLN A 188 15.61 -39.87 -9.17
CA GLN A 188 14.35 -39.16 -9.48
C GLN A 188 13.16 -39.69 -8.65
N GLN A 189 13.05 -41.02 -8.48
CA GLN A 189 12.00 -41.62 -7.65
C GLN A 189 12.13 -41.29 -6.16
N GLU A 190 13.36 -41.19 -5.62
CA GLU A 190 13.54 -40.75 -4.23
C GLU A 190 13.11 -39.29 -4.03
N ILE A 191 13.38 -38.40 -4.99
CA ILE A 191 12.89 -37.01 -4.93
C ILE A 191 11.36 -36.96 -4.83
N PHE A 192 10.63 -37.77 -5.61
CA PHE A 192 9.17 -37.86 -5.49
C PHE A 192 8.70 -38.35 -4.12
N LYS A 193 9.43 -39.30 -3.50
CA LYS A 193 9.10 -39.78 -2.14
C LYS A 193 9.34 -38.71 -1.07
N ILE A 194 10.41 -37.94 -1.20
CA ILE A 194 10.70 -36.80 -0.30
C ILE A 194 9.56 -35.79 -0.39
N LEU A 195 9.17 -35.41 -1.60
CA LEU A 195 8.05 -34.50 -1.84
C LEU A 195 6.75 -35.03 -1.21
N ASP A 196 6.38 -36.28 -1.50
CA ASP A 196 5.17 -36.91 -0.98
C ASP A 196 5.14 -36.94 0.54
N PHE A 197 6.28 -37.24 1.18
CA PHE A 197 6.40 -37.27 2.63
C PHE A 197 6.03 -35.91 3.26
N TRP A 198 6.58 -34.81 2.75
CA TRP A 198 6.32 -33.47 3.29
C TRP A 198 4.91 -32.97 2.94
N ILE A 199 4.38 -33.30 1.76
CA ILE A 199 2.97 -33.03 1.41
C ILE A 199 2.02 -33.74 2.39
N ASP A 200 2.29 -35.02 2.72
CA ASP A 200 1.48 -35.80 3.66
C ASP A 200 1.54 -35.23 5.09
N LEU A 201 2.61 -34.50 5.43
CA LEU A 201 2.73 -33.74 6.69
C LEU A 201 2.02 -32.38 6.66
N GLY A 202 1.55 -31.95 5.50
CA GLY A 202 0.68 -30.79 5.31
C GLY A 202 1.33 -29.58 4.68
N VAL A 203 2.58 -29.67 4.20
CA VAL A 203 3.29 -28.57 3.52
C VAL A 203 2.47 -28.06 2.32
N ASP A 204 2.45 -26.74 2.12
CA ASP A 204 1.66 -26.06 1.09
C ASP A 204 2.43 -25.78 -0.20
N GLY A 205 3.75 -25.89 -0.16
CA GLY A 205 4.59 -25.72 -1.33
C GLY A 205 6.07 -25.88 -1.02
N PHE A 206 6.90 -25.83 -2.05
CA PHE A 206 8.33 -26.05 -1.96
C PHE A 206 9.08 -24.98 -2.75
N ARG A 207 10.13 -24.40 -2.14
CA ARG A 207 11.18 -23.74 -2.90
C ARG A 207 12.12 -24.83 -3.41
N LEU A 208 12.29 -24.90 -4.72
CA LEU A 208 13.19 -25.83 -5.37
C LEU A 208 14.54 -25.14 -5.53
N ASP A 209 15.49 -25.57 -4.71
CA ASP A 209 16.82 -24.99 -4.61
C ASP A 209 17.74 -25.56 -5.71
N ALA A 210 18.58 -24.70 -6.28
CA ALA A 210 19.63 -25.08 -7.23
C ALA A 210 19.16 -25.86 -8.47
N ILE A 211 17.90 -25.67 -8.89
CA ILE A 211 17.33 -26.45 -10.00
C ILE A 211 17.94 -26.24 -11.38
N PRO A 212 18.68 -25.16 -11.69
CA PRO A 212 19.32 -25.08 -13.00
C PRO A 212 20.43 -26.10 -13.26
N TYR A 213 20.87 -26.80 -12.21
CA TYR A 213 22.11 -27.56 -12.24
C TYR A 213 21.91 -29.08 -12.18
N LEU A 214 20.67 -29.58 -12.28
CA LEU A 214 20.35 -31.00 -12.01
C LEU A 214 21.01 -32.01 -12.95
N PHE A 215 21.26 -31.64 -14.21
CA PHE A 215 21.87 -32.51 -15.21
C PHE A 215 23.12 -31.86 -15.80
N GLU A 216 24.12 -32.69 -16.10
CA GLU A 216 25.35 -32.27 -16.75
C GLU A 216 25.55 -32.96 -18.10
N ARG A 217 26.08 -32.22 -19.08
CA ARG A 217 26.40 -32.73 -20.43
C ARG A 217 27.74 -32.16 -20.89
N GLU A 218 28.52 -32.99 -21.57
CA GLU A 218 29.75 -32.51 -22.23
C GLU A 218 29.41 -31.42 -23.26
N ASP A 219 30.36 -30.53 -23.49
CA ASP A 219 30.25 -29.41 -24.46
C ASP A 219 29.08 -28.44 -24.18
N THR A 220 28.60 -28.39 -22.93
CA THR A 220 27.60 -27.42 -22.44
C THR A 220 28.11 -26.71 -21.18
N ASN A 221 27.42 -25.65 -20.76
CA ASN A 221 27.67 -25.01 -19.47
C ASN A 221 27.02 -25.77 -18.28
N CYS A 222 26.32 -26.89 -18.53
CA CYS A 222 25.59 -27.67 -17.51
C CYS A 222 24.60 -26.83 -16.68
N GLU A 223 23.98 -25.83 -17.30
CA GLU A 223 22.92 -25.00 -16.70
C GLU A 223 21.72 -24.97 -17.65
N ASN A 224 20.50 -24.96 -17.12
CA ASN A 224 19.25 -24.83 -17.91
C ASN A 224 19.10 -25.91 -19.01
N LEU A 225 19.60 -27.12 -18.77
CA LEU A 225 19.54 -28.18 -19.79
C LEU A 225 18.10 -28.66 -20.01
N PRO A 226 17.72 -29.08 -21.23
CA PRO A 226 16.36 -29.57 -21.51
C PRO A 226 15.91 -30.71 -20.59
N GLU A 227 16.81 -31.61 -20.21
CA GLU A 227 16.51 -32.72 -19.30
C GLU A 227 16.14 -32.26 -17.88
N THR A 228 16.73 -31.14 -17.42
CA THR A 228 16.34 -30.47 -16.18
C THR A 228 14.88 -30.05 -16.25
N HIS A 229 14.49 -29.33 -17.30
CA HIS A 229 13.11 -28.90 -17.53
C HIS A 229 12.14 -30.10 -17.64
N ASP A 230 12.53 -31.15 -18.37
CA ASP A 230 11.73 -32.38 -18.47
C ASP A 230 11.49 -33.06 -17.12
N PHE A 231 12.49 -33.08 -16.24
CA PHE A 231 12.32 -33.58 -14.88
C PHE A 231 11.40 -32.67 -14.07
N LEU A 232 11.53 -31.35 -14.16
CA LEU A 232 10.67 -30.40 -13.46
C LEU A 232 9.20 -30.53 -13.90
N LYS A 233 8.90 -30.77 -15.19
CA LYS A 233 7.55 -31.12 -15.68
C LYS A 233 7.02 -32.42 -15.07
N LYS A 234 7.88 -33.41 -14.86
CA LYS A 234 7.49 -34.66 -14.16
C LYS A 234 7.18 -34.37 -12.69
N LEU A 235 8.02 -33.57 -12.03
CA LEU A 235 7.86 -33.17 -10.63
C LEU A 235 6.57 -32.40 -10.42
N ARG A 236 6.28 -31.39 -11.26
CA ARG A 236 5.03 -30.63 -11.24
C ARG A 236 3.79 -31.52 -11.33
N ARG A 237 3.74 -32.38 -12.35
CA ARG A 237 2.63 -33.33 -12.54
C ARG A 237 2.47 -34.29 -11.36
N HIS A 238 3.57 -34.73 -10.76
CA HIS A 238 3.52 -35.59 -9.57
C HIS A 238 2.97 -34.83 -8.36
N ALA A 239 3.45 -33.60 -8.13
CA ALA A 239 3.03 -32.74 -7.03
C ALA A 239 1.53 -32.43 -7.09
N GLU A 240 1.01 -31.96 -8.24
CA GLU A 240 -0.40 -31.61 -8.41
C GLU A 240 -1.32 -32.82 -8.30
N ARG A 241 -0.89 -34.00 -8.78
CA ARG A 241 -1.64 -35.25 -8.59
C ARG A 241 -1.77 -35.62 -7.11
N LYS A 242 -0.75 -35.33 -6.31
CA LYS A 242 -0.75 -35.58 -4.86
C LYS A 242 -1.57 -34.54 -4.10
N LYS A 243 -1.40 -33.25 -4.43
CA LYS A 243 -2.10 -32.11 -3.82
C LYS A 243 -2.33 -31.00 -4.87
N PRO A 244 -3.57 -30.78 -5.34
CA PRO A 244 -3.84 -29.84 -6.45
C PRO A 244 -3.50 -28.37 -6.20
N ASP A 245 -3.36 -27.92 -4.95
CA ASP A 245 -3.02 -26.53 -4.59
C ASP A 245 -1.59 -26.39 -4.04
N VAL A 246 -0.73 -27.39 -4.25
CA VAL A 246 0.69 -27.30 -3.89
C VAL A 246 1.40 -26.30 -4.81
N MET A 247 2.23 -25.43 -4.24
CA MET A 247 3.01 -24.47 -5.01
C MET A 247 4.47 -24.94 -5.13
N LEU A 248 5.09 -24.74 -6.31
CA LEU A 248 6.51 -24.97 -6.56
C LEU A 248 7.14 -23.64 -6.98
N LEU A 249 8.14 -23.20 -6.22
CA LEU A 249 8.88 -21.96 -6.42
C LEU A 249 10.31 -22.28 -6.83
N ALA A 250 10.67 -21.97 -8.06
CA ALA A 250 12.03 -22.10 -8.58
C ALA A 250 12.95 -21.06 -7.94
N GLU A 251 14.15 -21.51 -7.56
CA GLU A 251 15.32 -20.66 -7.47
C GLU A 251 16.17 -20.84 -8.74
N ALA A 252 15.86 -20.05 -9.77
CA ALA A 252 16.66 -20.00 -10.98
C ALA A 252 17.18 -18.57 -11.20
N ASN A 253 18.35 -18.28 -10.62
CA ASN A 253 19.09 -17.03 -10.81
C ASN A 253 19.75 -17.04 -12.20
N MET A 254 18.99 -16.63 -13.23
CA MET A 254 19.41 -16.60 -14.63
C MET A 254 19.08 -15.23 -15.26
N TRP A 255 19.47 -15.05 -16.53
CA TRP A 255 18.98 -13.92 -17.35
C TRP A 255 17.45 -14.04 -17.56
N PRO A 256 16.75 -12.93 -17.88
CA PRO A 256 15.29 -12.90 -17.92
C PRO A 256 14.64 -14.00 -18.75
N GLU A 257 15.17 -14.29 -19.94
CA GLU A 257 14.66 -15.29 -20.87
C GLU A 257 14.76 -16.68 -20.26
N ASP A 258 15.96 -17.07 -19.82
CA ASP A 258 16.24 -18.36 -19.18
C ASP A 258 15.45 -18.54 -17.88
N SER A 259 15.34 -17.50 -17.05
CA SER A 259 14.51 -17.54 -15.83
C SER A 259 13.03 -17.78 -16.15
N ALA A 260 12.52 -17.26 -17.28
CA ALA A 260 11.14 -17.47 -17.68
C ALA A 260 10.88 -18.91 -18.17
N GLU A 261 11.88 -19.62 -18.68
CA GLU A 261 11.74 -21.01 -19.15
C GLU A 261 11.30 -21.98 -18.03
N TYR A 262 11.63 -21.67 -16.77
CA TYR A 262 11.22 -22.48 -15.61
C TYR A 262 9.72 -22.48 -15.31
N PHE A 263 8.94 -21.64 -16.00
CA PHE A 263 7.48 -21.74 -15.98
C PHE A 263 6.95 -22.80 -16.96
N GLY A 264 7.76 -23.22 -17.94
CA GLY A 264 7.32 -24.04 -19.06
C GLY A 264 6.14 -23.40 -19.80
N GLU A 265 5.18 -24.23 -20.22
CA GLU A 265 3.90 -23.75 -20.76
C GLU A 265 2.85 -23.62 -19.65
N GLY A 266 3.29 -23.33 -18.43
CA GLY A 266 2.49 -23.39 -17.20
C GLY A 266 2.52 -24.76 -16.52
N ASP A 267 3.40 -25.66 -16.96
CA ASP A 267 3.50 -27.07 -16.57
C ASP A 267 4.81 -27.46 -15.86
N GLU A 268 5.66 -26.47 -15.52
CA GLU A 268 6.86 -26.62 -14.69
C GLU A 268 6.66 -25.99 -13.30
N CYS A 269 7.36 -24.91 -12.96
CA CYS A 269 7.19 -24.23 -11.67
C CYS A 269 6.01 -23.25 -11.71
N HIS A 270 5.34 -23.12 -10.57
CA HIS A 270 4.25 -22.13 -10.41
C HIS A 270 4.82 -20.72 -10.24
N MET A 271 5.96 -20.65 -9.56
CA MET A 271 6.68 -19.42 -9.30
C MET A 271 8.15 -19.56 -9.63
N ASN A 272 8.79 -18.45 -9.99
CA ASN A 272 10.25 -18.30 -10.01
C ASN A 272 10.59 -16.95 -9.37
N TYR A 273 11.72 -16.85 -8.70
CA TYR A 273 12.19 -15.55 -8.22
C TYR A 273 12.56 -14.65 -9.39
N HIS A 274 12.17 -13.38 -9.29
CA HIS A 274 12.57 -12.38 -10.29
C HIS A 274 13.98 -11.86 -9.95
N PHE A 275 14.98 -12.72 -10.05
CA PHE A 275 16.39 -12.34 -9.87
C PHE A 275 16.83 -11.19 -10.79
N PRO A 276 16.42 -11.14 -12.08
CA PRO A 276 16.88 -10.07 -12.97
C PRO A 276 16.56 -8.64 -12.51
N ILE A 277 15.35 -8.40 -11.98
CA ILE A 277 14.92 -7.05 -11.57
C ILE A 277 15.56 -6.60 -10.26
N MET A 278 15.88 -7.53 -9.35
CA MET A 278 16.34 -7.20 -7.99
C MET A 278 17.59 -6.29 -8.00
N PRO A 279 18.71 -6.61 -8.68
CA PRO A 279 19.87 -5.73 -8.73
C PRO A 279 19.57 -4.40 -9.42
N ARG A 280 18.70 -4.41 -10.44
CA ARG A 280 18.36 -3.19 -11.21
C ARG A 280 17.53 -2.22 -10.38
N MET A 281 16.75 -2.67 -9.40
CA MET A 281 16.08 -1.77 -8.46
C MET A 281 17.09 -0.97 -7.61
N PHE A 282 18.16 -1.62 -7.13
CA PHE A 282 19.23 -0.94 -6.41
C PHE A 282 20.01 0.00 -7.34
N MET A 283 20.38 -0.46 -8.54
CA MET A 283 21.04 0.39 -9.54
C MET A 283 20.22 1.65 -9.85
N ALA A 284 18.93 1.49 -10.16
CA ALA A 284 18.02 2.58 -10.49
C ALA A 284 17.92 3.62 -9.36
N LEU A 285 17.87 3.16 -8.10
CA LEU A 285 17.87 4.03 -6.94
C LEU A 285 19.18 4.83 -6.83
N LYS A 286 20.34 4.19 -7.01
CA LYS A 286 21.65 4.86 -6.92
C LYS A 286 21.90 5.81 -8.09
N MET A 287 21.52 5.41 -9.29
CA MET A 287 21.63 6.22 -10.51
C MET A 287 20.64 7.39 -10.53
N GLU A 288 19.59 7.32 -9.70
CA GLU A 288 18.41 8.18 -9.78
C GLU A 288 17.77 8.13 -11.18
N ASP A 289 17.73 6.95 -11.79
CA ASP A 289 17.21 6.74 -13.15
C ASP A 289 16.38 5.45 -13.20
N ARG A 290 15.18 5.54 -13.80
CA ARG A 290 14.26 4.41 -13.97
C ARG A 290 14.70 3.41 -15.03
N HIS A 291 15.63 3.78 -15.92
CA HIS A 291 16.00 2.99 -17.10
C HIS A 291 16.39 1.54 -16.78
N PRO A 292 17.24 1.23 -15.76
CA PRO A 292 17.60 -0.16 -15.47
C PRO A 292 16.40 -1.05 -15.14
N ILE A 293 15.37 -0.50 -14.48
CA ILE A 293 14.14 -1.25 -14.16
C ILE A 293 13.31 -1.49 -15.42
N ILE A 294 13.18 -0.48 -16.28
CA ILE A 294 12.34 -0.61 -17.49
C ILE A 294 13.00 -1.55 -18.49
N ASP A 295 14.30 -1.37 -18.73
CA ASP A 295 15.06 -2.16 -19.68
C ASP A 295 15.01 -3.66 -19.36
N ILE A 296 15.18 -4.04 -18.09
CA ILE A 296 15.14 -5.45 -17.71
C ILE A 296 13.72 -6.04 -17.76
N ILE A 297 12.68 -5.24 -17.50
CA ILE A 297 11.30 -5.73 -17.61
C ILE A 297 10.90 -5.88 -19.08
N ASP A 298 11.31 -4.96 -19.96
CA ASP A 298 11.04 -5.05 -21.40
C ASP A 298 11.72 -6.28 -22.04
N GLN A 299 12.85 -6.73 -21.47
CA GLN A 299 13.53 -7.99 -21.84
C GLN A 299 12.89 -9.23 -21.20
N THR A 300 12.11 -9.07 -20.12
CA THR A 300 11.51 -10.21 -19.41
C THR A 300 10.30 -10.75 -20.19
N PRO A 301 10.31 -12.02 -20.65
CA PRO A 301 9.18 -12.58 -21.38
C PRO A 301 7.89 -12.62 -20.57
N ALA A 302 6.75 -12.58 -21.28
CA ALA A 302 5.46 -12.85 -20.67
C ALA A 302 5.39 -14.28 -20.15
N ILE A 303 4.80 -14.46 -18.97
CA ILE A 303 4.69 -15.76 -18.30
C ILE A 303 3.27 -16.35 -18.45
N PRO A 304 3.10 -17.68 -18.33
CA PRO A 304 1.79 -18.33 -18.36
C PRO A 304 0.82 -17.76 -17.30
N GLU A 305 -0.49 -17.72 -17.60
CA GLU A 305 -1.52 -17.11 -16.74
C GLU A 305 -1.63 -17.79 -15.35
N ASN A 306 -1.27 -19.07 -15.24
CA ASN A 306 -1.26 -19.82 -13.98
C ASN A 306 0.06 -19.68 -13.19
N CYS A 307 1.05 -18.94 -13.69
CA CYS A 307 2.36 -18.73 -13.07
C CYS A 307 2.52 -17.32 -12.47
N GLN A 308 3.56 -17.11 -11.66
CA GLN A 308 3.77 -15.84 -10.96
C GLN A 308 5.24 -15.60 -10.58
N TRP A 309 5.73 -14.37 -10.75
CA TRP A 309 7.03 -13.97 -10.23
C TRP A 309 7.05 -13.85 -8.69
N GLY A 310 8.12 -14.32 -8.05
CA GLY A 310 8.47 -14.05 -6.66
C GLY A 310 9.35 -12.81 -6.57
N MET A 311 8.81 -11.71 -6.06
CA MET A 311 9.51 -10.43 -5.91
C MET A 311 10.22 -10.39 -4.56
N PHE A 312 11.46 -9.95 -4.51
CA PHE A 312 12.23 -9.83 -3.26
C PHE A 312 13.27 -8.72 -3.37
N LEU A 313 13.70 -8.19 -2.22
CA LEU A 313 14.78 -7.20 -2.16
C LEU A 313 16.08 -7.82 -1.68
N ARG A 314 16.00 -8.67 -0.65
CA ARG A 314 17.09 -9.43 -0.04
C ARG A 314 16.57 -10.78 0.44
N ASN A 315 17.48 -11.67 0.78
CA ASN A 315 17.26 -13.04 1.24
C ASN A 315 18.40 -13.45 2.20
N HIS A 316 18.45 -14.72 2.59
CA HIS A 316 19.51 -15.30 3.42
C HIS A 316 20.90 -15.40 2.76
N ASP A 317 21.03 -15.08 1.48
CA ASP A 317 22.31 -15.06 0.75
C ASP A 317 22.81 -13.64 0.54
N GLU A 318 23.90 -13.48 -0.20
CA GLU A 318 24.37 -12.20 -0.69
C GLU A 318 23.42 -11.59 -1.73
N LEU A 319 23.56 -10.29 -1.97
CA LEU A 319 22.99 -9.66 -3.15
C LEU A 319 23.81 -10.17 -4.34
N THR A 320 23.30 -11.21 -5.00
CA THR A 320 23.96 -11.83 -6.16
C THR A 320 24.07 -10.84 -7.32
N LEU A 321 25.25 -10.81 -7.92
CA LEU A 321 25.61 -10.05 -9.12
C LEU A 321 26.18 -11.01 -10.18
N GLU A 322 25.70 -12.27 -10.19
CA GLU A 322 26.07 -13.24 -11.22
C GLU A 322 25.45 -12.87 -12.57
N MET A 323 24.14 -12.64 -12.58
CA MET A 323 23.33 -12.37 -13.79
C MET A 323 23.18 -10.87 -14.05
N VAL A 324 24.32 -10.19 -14.05
CA VAL A 324 24.49 -8.79 -14.50
C VAL A 324 25.69 -8.72 -15.44
N THR A 325 25.76 -7.69 -16.27
CA THR A 325 26.98 -7.42 -17.06
C THR A 325 28.15 -7.04 -16.15
N ASP A 326 29.38 -7.16 -16.67
CA ASP A 326 30.59 -6.82 -15.92
C ASP A 326 30.59 -5.34 -15.48
N GLU A 327 30.12 -4.43 -16.34
CA GLU A 327 30.03 -2.99 -16.04
C GLU A 327 29.01 -2.71 -14.93
N GLU A 328 27.85 -3.37 -14.97
CA GLU A 328 26.83 -3.25 -13.92
C GLU A 328 27.34 -3.81 -12.59
N ARG A 329 28.09 -4.92 -12.62
CA ARG A 329 28.70 -5.52 -11.42
C ARG A 329 29.69 -4.57 -10.77
N ASP A 330 30.59 -3.98 -11.57
CA ASP A 330 31.57 -3.01 -11.09
C ASP A 330 30.89 -1.76 -10.51
N TYR A 331 29.83 -1.28 -11.17
CA TYR A 331 29.02 -0.19 -10.66
C TYR A 331 28.39 -0.54 -9.30
N MET A 332 27.77 -1.72 -9.18
CA MET A 332 27.12 -2.17 -7.94
C MET A 332 28.13 -2.29 -6.80
N TYR A 333 29.32 -2.81 -7.07
CA TYR A 333 30.40 -2.81 -6.09
C TYR A 333 30.79 -1.39 -5.67
N GLN A 334 31.00 -0.45 -6.60
CA GLN A 334 31.34 0.92 -6.24
C GLN A 334 30.21 1.62 -5.44
N ALA A 335 28.96 1.31 -5.77
CA ALA A 335 27.78 1.94 -5.19
C ALA A 335 27.45 1.46 -3.78
N TYR A 336 27.62 0.16 -3.52
CA TYR A 336 27.07 -0.52 -2.34
C TYR A 336 28.10 -1.29 -1.50
N ASN A 337 29.29 -1.57 -2.03
CA ASN A 337 30.33 -2.26 -1.27
C ASN A 337 31.15 -1.27 -0.43
N LYS A 338 30.72 -1.03 0.82
CA LYS A 338 31.37 -0.09 1.74
C LYS A 338 32.64 -0.65 2.39
N ASP A 339 32.68 -1.96 2.63
CA ASP A 339 33.84 -2.68 3.17
C ASP A 339 34.38 -3.63 2.09
N ALA A 340 35.70 -3.80 1.98
CA ALA A 340 36.24 -4.82 1.06
C ALA A 340 35.77 -6.23 1.44
N LEU A 341 35.55 -6.46 2.74
CA LEU A 341 35.05 -7.72 3.28
C LEU A 341 33.55 -7.94 3.01
N SER A 342 32.78 -6.96 2.54
CA SER A 342 31.37 -7.21 2.21
C SER A 342 31.17 -7.88 0.84
N ARG A 343 32.23 -8.11 0.07
CA ARG A 343 32.18 -8.96 -1.13
C ARG A 343 32.31 -10.43 -0.75
N VAL A 344 31.52 -11.27 -1.38
CA VAL A 344 31.63 -12.73 -1.30
C VAL A 344 31.13 -13.30 -2.62
N ASN A 345 31.87 -14.26 -3.18
CA ASN A 345 31.64 -14.80 -4.51
C ASN A 345 31.47 -13.64 -5.53
N LEU A 346 30.39 -13.67 -6.32
CA LEU A 346 29.99 -12.57 -7.20
C LEU A 346 28.81 -11.78 -6.61
N GLY A 347 28.92 -11.30 -5.37
CA GLY A 347 27.85 -10.53 -4.74
C GLY A 347 28.26 -9.71 -3.51
N ILE A 348 27.25 -9.13 -2.84
CA ILE A 348 27.41 -8.23 -1.68
C ILE A 348 26.61 -8.75 -0.48
N ARG A 349 27.29 -9.16 0.59
CA ARG A 349 26.69 -9.79 1.78
C ARG A 349 26.19 -8.79 2.84
N HIS A 350 25.36 -7.85 2.40
CA HIS A 350 24.68 -6.90 3.30
C HIS A 350 23.17 -7.16 3.39
N ARG A 351 22.57 -6.76 4.51
CA ARG A 351 21.12 -6.65 4.68
C ARG A 351 20.56 -5.40 3.98
N LEU A 352 19.24 -5.31 3.89
CA LEU A 352 18.56 -4.21 3.19
C LEU A 352 18.86 -2.84 3.80
N ALA A 353 18.72 -2.68 5.11
CA ALA A 353 18.93 -1.38 5.76
C ALA A 353 20.39 -0.89 5.61
N PRO A 354 21.44 -1.71 5.85
CA PRO A 354 22.83 -1.32 5.58
C PRO A 354 23.13 -0.94 4.12
N LEU A 355 22.56 -1.67 3.15
CA LEU A 355 22.68 -1.32 1.72
C LEU A 355 22.09 0.05 1.40
N LEU A 356 21.05 0.46 2.13
CA LEU A 356 20.35 1.72 1.92
C LEU A 356 20.82 2.84 2.85
N ASP A 357 21.96 2.67 3.52
CA ASP A 357 22.53 3.64 4.48
C ASP A 357 21.60 3.94 5.66
N ASN A 358 20.75 2.98 6.04
CA ASN A 358 19.68 3.15 7.03
C ASN A 358 18.73 4.32 6.72
N ASP A 359 18.69 4.78 5.46
CA ASP A 359 17.80 5.85 5.02
C ASP A 359 16.38 5.30 4.94
N ARG A 360 15.56 5.71 5.90
CA ARG A 360 14.18 5.25 6.02
C ARG A 360 13.37 5.51 4.75
N HIS A 361 13.56 6.63 4.06
CA HIS A 361 12.80 6.91 2.85
C HIS A 361 13.18 5.96 1.71
N LYS A 362 14.47 5.60 1.58
CA LYS A 362 14.91 4.57 0.62
C LYS A 362 14.31 3.20 0.95
N ILE A 363 14.33 2.80 2.23
CA ILE A 363 13.76 1.51 2.68
C ILE A 363 12.27 1.44 2.34
N GLU A 364 11.52 2.51 2.61
CA GLU A 364 10.10 2.58 2.27
C GLU A 364 9.86 2.58 0.76
N LEU A 365 10.64 3.33 -0.02
CA LEU A 365 10.53 3.37 -1.48
C LEU A 365 10.79 1.99 -2.10
N MET A 366 11.85 1.30 -1.66
CA MET A 366 12.19 -0.03 -2.17
C MET A 366 11.11 -1.06 -1.82
N ASN A 367 10.57 -1.01 -0.59
CA ASN A 367 9.44 -1.86 -0.20
C ASN A 367 8.14 -1.48 -0.93
N CYS A 368 7.92 -0.19 -1.22
CA CYS A 368 6.81 0.27 -2.05
C CYS A 368 6.89 -0.34 -3.45
N LEU A 369 8.06 -0.36 -4.07
CA LEU A 369 8.27 -1.06 -5.34
C LEU A 369 8.06 -2.57 -5.21
N LEU A 370 8.64 -3.20 -4.18
CA LEU A 370 8.44 -4.64 -3.89
C LEU A 370 6.96 -5.03 -3.83
N PHE A 371 6.13 -4.20 -3.17
CA PHE A 371 4.71 -4.49 -2.99
C PHE A 371 3.84 -4.11 -4.19
N SER A 372 4.33 -3.30 -5.11
CA SER A 372 3.55 -2.78 -6.24
C SER A 372 3.94 -3.31 -7.61
N MET A 373 5.12 -3.92 -7.76
CA MET A 373 5.54 -4.62 -8.98
C MET A 373 4.72 -5.92 -9.21
N PRO A 374 4.66 -6.43 -10.46
CA PRO A 374 3.88 -7.62 -10.79
C PRO A 374 4.51 -8.87 -10.19
N GLY A 375 3.88 -9.39 -9.14
CA GLY A 375 4.29 -10.63 -8.49
C GLY A 375 3.93 -10.71 -7.02
N THR A 376 4.46 -11.74 -6.38
CA THR A 376 4.24 -12.07 -4.98
C THR A 376 5.47 -11.66 -4.17
N PRO A 377 5.34 -10.72 -3.21
CA PRO A 377 6.47 -10.23 -2.43
C PRO A 377 6.93 -11.27 -1.40
N VAL A 378 8.25 -11.39 -1.27
CA VAL A 378 8.97 -12.20 -0.30
C VAL A 378 9.78 -11.25 0.60
N LEU A 379 9.50 -11.32 1.90
CA LEU A 379 10.17 -10.53 2.93
C LEU A 379 11.19 -11.39 3.66
N TYR A 380 12.39 -10.86 3.87
CA TYR A 380 13.41 -11.51 4.68
C TYR A 380 13.27 -11.12 6.16
N TYR A 381 13.35 -12.10 7.07
CA TYR A 381 13.04 -11.85 8.47
C TYR A 381 13.91 -10.74 9.07
N GLY A 382 13.29 -9.75 9.72
CA GLY A 382 13.97 -8.63 10.37
C GLY A 382 14.13 -7.39 9.49
N ASP A 383 13.93 -7.49 8.17
CA ASP A 383 13.94 -6.31 7.30
C ASP A 383 12.74 -5.39 7.58
N GLU A 384 11.62 -5.93 8.10
CA GLU A 384 10.46 -5.13 8.51
C GLU A 384 10.71 -4.23 9.74
N ILE A 385 11.79 -4.47 10.47
CA ILE A 385 12.28 -3.60 11.55
C ILE A 385 13.60 -2.91 11.17
N GLY A 386 14.18 -3.20 10.01
CA GLY A 386 15.44 -2.59 9.57
C GLY A 386 16.66 -3.16 10.30
N MET A 387 16.69 -4.48 10.50
CA MET A 387 17.89 -5.15 11.04
C MET A 387 19.13 -4.88 10.16
N GLY A 388 20.26 -4.71 10.83
CA GLY A 388 21.57 -4.62 10.20
C GLY A 388 22.19 -5.99 9.90
N ASP A 389 23.49 -5.99 9.64
CA ASP A 389 24.28 -7.20 9.41
C ASP A 389 25.59 -7.19 10.23
N ASN A 390 26.33 -8.30 10.14
CA ASN A 390 27.69 -8.41 10.63
C ASN A 390 28.58 -9.13 9.61
N VAL A 391 29.16 -8.37 8.68
CA VAL A 391 29.99 -8.88 7.57
C VAL A 391 31.23 -9.67 8.01
N TYR A 392 31.60 -9.64 9.30
CA TYR A 392 32.76 -10.33 9.85
C TYR A 392 32.50 -11.79 10.26
N LEU A 393 31.24 -12.28 10.20
CA LEU A 393 30.88 -13.64 10.64
C LEU A 393 31.26 -14.76 9.68
N GLY A 394 31.88 -14.43 8.54
CA GLY A 394 32.30 -15.43 7.54
C GLY A 394 31.14 -15.86 6.63
N ASP A 395 31.47 -16.21 5.38
CA ASP A 395 30.50 -16.53 4.33
C ASP A 395 29.28 -15.58 4.32
N ARG A 396 28.04 -16.09 4.44
CA ARG A 396 26.79 -15.32 4.42
C ARG A 396 26.15 -15.19 5.81
N ASP A 397 26.80 -15.68 6.87
CA ASP A 397 26.23 -15.67 8.23
C ASP A 397 25.97 -14.26 8.78
N GLY A 398 26.64 -13.25 8.21
CA GLY A 398 26.44 -11.84 8.57
C GLY A 398 25.01 -11.33 8.42
N VAL A 399 24.21 -11.91 7.52
CA VAL A 399 22.79 -11.55 7.34
C VAL A 399 21.83 -12.50 8.06
N ARG A 400 22.34 -13.55 8.71
CA ARG A 400 21.59 -14.65 9.35
C ARG A 400 21.59 -14.58 10.89
N THR A 401 21.91 -13.41 11.45
CA THR A 401 21.96 -13.18 12.90
C THR A 401 20.59 -13.35 13.57
N PRO A 402 20.54 -13.60 14.90
CA PRO A 402 19.29 -13.78 15.62
C PRO A 402 18.32 -12.60 15.48
N MET A 403 17.02 -12.88 15.34
CA MET A 403 15.96 -11.88 15.27
C MET A 403 15.91 -10.99 16.53
N GLN A 404 15.72 -9.68 16.36
CA GLN A 404 15.75 -8.70 17.46
C GLN A 404 14.34 -8.41 17.99
N TRP A 405 13.90 -9.14 19.03
CA TRP A 405 12.55 -9.05 19.58
C TRP A 405 12.35 -7.91 20.59
N SER A 406 13.29 -7.73 21.51
CA SER A 406 13.20 -6.74 22.60
C SER A 406 14.59 -6.18 22.96
N PRO A 407 14.68 -5.09 23.75
CA PRO A 407 15.96 -4.58 24.23
C PRO A 407 16.58 -5.45 25.34
N ASP A 408 15.94 -6.56 25.72
CA ASP A 408 16.46 -7.45 26.76
C ASP A 408 17.69 -8.24 26.30
N ARG A 409 18.27 -8.99 27.24
CA ARG A 409 19.37 -9.93 26.99
C ARG A 409 19.10 -10.78 25.74
N ASN A 410 20.14 -10.92 24.91
CA ASN A 410 20.09 -11.63 23.63
C ASN A 410 18.97 -11.12 22.70
N ALA A 411 18.64 -9.83 22.75
CA ALA A 411 17.56 -9.23 21.98
C ALA A 411 16.18 -9.89 22.18
N GLY A 412 15.95 -10.58 23.30
CA GLY A 412 14.74 -11.38 23.53
C GLY A 412 14.65 -12.67 22.68
N PHE A 413 15.67 -13.00 21.88
CA PHE A 413 15.73 -14.22 21.06
C PHE A 413 15.94 -15.49 21.90
N SER A 414 16.72 -15.42 22.98
CA SER A 414 17.05 -16.57 23.83
C SER A 414 17.34 -16.15 25.27
N THR A 415 17.07 -17.03 26.24
CA THR A 415 17.52 -16.83 27.63
C THR A 415 18.87 -17.50 27.93
N ALA A 416 19.49 -18.17 26.95
CA ALA A 416 20.78 -18.85 27.06
C ALA A 416 21.93 -17.89 27.43
N HIS A 417 23.06 -18.46 27.86
CA HIS A 417 24.31 -17.70 27.97
C HIS A 417 24.66 -17.08 26.59
N PRO A 418 25.03 -15.79 26.48
CA PRO A 418 25.29 -15.16 25.17
C PRO A 418 26.33 -15.91 24.32
N HIS A 419 27.36 -16.48 24.94
CA HIS A 419 28.36 -17.31 24.24
C HIS A 419 27.86 -18.68 23.73
N LYS A 420 26.61 -19.06 24.05
CA LYS A 420 25.97 -20.27 23.52
C LYS A 420 25.08 -19.99 22.30
N LEU A 421 24.85 -18.72 21.97
CA LEU A 421 24.07 -18.39 20.77
C LEU A 421 24.77 -18.96 19.53
N PHE A 422 23.98 -19.53 18.61
CA PHE A 422 24.52 -20.12 17.39
C PHE A 422 25.29 -19.11 16.53
N LEU A 423 24.87 -17.83 16.57
CA LEU A 423 25.57 -16.67 16.04
C LEU A 423 25.45 -15.51 17.04
N PRO A 424 26.44 -14.61 17.09
CA PRO A 424 26.35 -13.42 17.92
C PRO A 424 25.27 -12.47 17.41
N LEU A 425 24.83 -11.58 18.30
CA LEU A 425 23.92 -10.47 17.95
C LEU A 425 24.66 -9.42 17.13
N ILE A 426 23.89 -8.52 16.52
CA ILE A 426 24.42 -7.32 15.88
C ILE A 426 24.89 -6.36 16.96
N SER A 427 26.19 -6.06 16.97
CA SER A 427 26.84 -5.17 17.94
C SER A 427 27.11 -3.76 17.41
N ASP A 428 26.83 -3.52 16.12
CA ASP A 428 26.98 -2.19 15.52
C ASP A 428 26.00 -1.20 16.13
N SER A 429 26.44 0.01 16.44
CA SER A 429 25.63 1.01 17.15
C SER A 429 24.40 1.48 16.37
N GLU A 430 24.46 1.48 15.04
CA GLU A 430 23.36 1.93 14.19
C GLU A 430 22.21 0.92 14.18
N TYR A 431 22.53 -0.38 14.33
CA TYR A 431 21.57 -1.49 14.22
C TYR A 431 21.42 -2.30 15.51
N HIS A 432 21.97 -1.82 16.62
CA HIS A 432 21.98 -2.50 17.90
C HIS A 432 20.56 -2.86 18.36
N TYR A 433 20.37 -4.04 18.95
CA TYR A 433 19.03 -4.53 19.32
C TYR A 433 18.33 -3.66 20.38
N GLU A 434 19.06 -2.86 21.16
CA GLU A 434 18.45 -1.91 22.11
C GLU A 434 17.68 -0.78 21.39
N THR A 435 18.04 -0.46 20.14
CA THR A 435 17.36 0.56 19.32
C THR A 435 16.49 -0.07 18.24
N VAL A 436 16.96 -1.14 17.60
CA VAL A 436 16.26 -1.86 16.54
C VAL A 436 15.69 -3.17 17.08
N ASN A 437 14.45 -3.13 17.59
CA ASN A 437 13.75 -4.35 18.00
C ASN A 437 12.23 -4.23 17.81
N VAL A 438 11.57 -5.38 17.79
CA VAL A 438 10.11 -5.47 17.60
C VAL A 438 9.34 -4.74 18.69
N GLU A 439 9.68 -4.92 19.97
CA GLU A 439 8.94 -4.32 21.10
C GLU A 439 8.94 -2.78 21.05
N THR A 440 10.11 -2.18 20.85
CA THR A 440 10.27 -0.73 20.68
C THR A 440 9.49 -0.23 19.48
N GLN A 441 9.57 -0.92 18.34
CA GLN A 441 8.87 -0.49 17.12
C GLN A 441 7.35 -0.71 17.19
N GLN A 442 6.87 -1.73 17.91
CA GLN A 442 5.43 -1.92 18.16
C GLN A 442 4.85 -0.80 19.03
N SER A 443 5.65 -0.23 19.92
CA SER A 443 5.24 0.88 20.80
C SER A 443 5.24 2.25 20.09
N ASN A 444 5.95 2.38 18.97
CA ASN A 444 6.01 3.61 18.17
C ASN A 444 5.20 3.48 16.87
N ALA A 445 4.04 4.13 16.78
CA ALA A 445 3.15 4.08 15.61
C ALA A 445 3.78 4.58 14.29
N SER A 446 4.87 5.34 14.36
CA SER A 446 5.63 5.85 13.21
C SER A 446 6.82 4.95 12.82
N SER A 447 6.98 3.80 13.46
CA SER A 447 8.08 2.86 13.20
C SER A 447 8.02 2.21 11.81
N LEU A 448 9.10 1.51 11.43
CA LEU A 448 9.16 0.77 10.15
C LEU A 448 8.19 -0.39 10.18
N TYR A 449 8.12 -1.08 11.31
CA TYR A 449 7.15 -2.14 11.54
C TYR A 449 5.70 -1.69 11.27
N TRP A 450 5.26 -0.56 11.84
CA TRP A 450 3.89 -0.07 11.64
C TRP A 450 3.66 0.44 10.22
N TRP A 451 4.68 0.99 9.57
CA TRP A 451 4.61 1.33 8.15
C TRP A 451 4.43 0.06 7.30
N MET A 452 5.31 -0.93 7.46
CA MET A 452 5.23 -2.23 6.75
C MET A 452 3.88 -2.91 6.93
N LYS A 453 3.40 -2.99 8.18
CA LYS A 453 2.09 -3.57 8.50
C LYS A 453 0.94 -2.85 7.78
N ARG A 454 0.97 -1.51 7.72
CA ARG A 454 -0.05 -0.71 7.01
C ARG A 454 0.03 -0.93 5.51
N THR A 455 1.24 -0.91 4.93
CA THR A 455 1.46 -1.13 3.50
C THR A 455 1.03 -2.52 3.06
N ILE A 456 1.36 -3.58 3.82
CA ILE A 456 0.89 -4.95 3.57
C ILE A 456 -0.63 -5.03 3.65
N ALA A 457 -1.25 -4.41 4.66
CA ALA A 457 -2.70 -4.39 4.80
C ALA A 457 -3.40 -3.69 3.62
N ILE A 458 -2.81 -2.61 3.09
CA ILE A 458 -3.29 -1.91 1.88
C ILE A 458 -3.12 -2.80 0.65
N ARG A 459 -1.94 -3.41 0.44
CA ARG A 459 -1.72 -4.31 -0.69
C ARG A 459 -2.76 -5.41 -0.74
N LYS A 460 -3.11 -6.01 0.41
CA LYS A 460 -4.12 -7.08 0.49
C LYS A 460 -5.55 -6.64 0.16
N ARG A 461 -5.84 -5.34 0.12
CA ARG A 461 -7.16 -4.81 -0.27
C ARG A 461 -7.35 -4.75 -1.78
N TYR A 462 -6.27 -4.67 -2.54
CA TYR A 462 -6.31 -4.50 -3.99
C TYR A 462 -5.64 -5.69 -4.68
N ARG A 463 -6.43 -6.48 -5.41
CA ARG A 463 -5.94 -7.63 -6.16
C ARG A 463 -5.07 -7.23 -7.34
N ALA A 464 -5.25 -6.02 -7.86
CA ALA A 464 -4.42 -5.48 -8.94
C ALA A 464 -2.92 -5.52 -8.65
N PHE A 465 -2.47 -5.44 -7.39
CA PHE A 465 -1.04 -5.60 -7.07
C PHE A 465 -0.51 -7.03 -7.33
N GLY A 466 -1.29 -8.06 -6.98
CA GLY A 466 -0.90 -9.45 -7.16
C GLY A 466 -1.19 -9.98 -8.57
N ARG A 467 -2.36 -9.64 -9.12
CA ARG A 467 -2.91 -10.28 -10.33
C ARG A 467 -3.08 -9.34 -11.52
N GLY A 468 -2.86 -8.04 -11.33
CA GLY A 468 -3.05 -7.06 -12.40
C GLY A 468 -1.91 -7.06 -13.41
N ASP A 469 -2.21 -6.54 -14.59
CA ASP A 469 -1.21 -6.19 -15.59
C ASP A 469 -0.23 -5.13 -15.06
N ILE A 470 0.81 -4.83 -15.83
CA ILE A 470 1.64 -3.64 -15.61
C ILE A 470 1.74 -2.87 -16.92
N GLN A 471 1.55 -1.56 -16.85
CA GLN A 471 1.82 -0.67 -17.97
C GLN A 471 2.70 0.49 -17.50
N PHE A 472 3.93 0.54 -17.96
CA PHE A 472 4.84 1.65 -17.68
C PHE A 472 4.38 2.91 -18.39
N LEU A 473 4.41 4.02 -17.65
CA LEU A 473 4.23 5.35 -18.17
C LEU A 473 5.60 5.94 -18.50
N ALA A 474 5.63 6.88 -19.44
CA ALA A 474 6.88 7.48 -19.93
C ALA A 474 6.95 8.98 -19.61
N PRO A 475 7.08 9.39 -18.33
CA PRO A 475 7.41 10.79 -18.04
C PRO A 475 8.75 11.15 -18.67
N GLU A 476 8.88 12.41 -19.12
CA GLU A 476 10.16 12.97 -19.57
C GLU A 476 11.23 12.93 -18.46
N ASN A 477 10.79 13.02 -17.20
CA ASN A 477 11.68 12.94 -16.05
C ASN A 477 12.10 11.49 -15.75
N SER A 478 13.33 11.11 -16.14
CA SER A 478 13.87 9.75 -15.93
C SER A 478 14.03 9.37 -14.46
N LYS A 479 14.02 10.35 -13.54
CA LYS A 479 14.13 10.13 -12.10
C LYS A 479 12.87 9.56 -11.47
N VAL A 480 11.76 9.55 -12.20
CA VAL A 480 10.47 9.06 -11.69
C VAL A 480 10.03 7.82 -12.44
N LEU A 481 9.89 6.71 -11.72
CA LEU A 481 9.22 5.52 -12.21
C LEU A 481 7.70 5.69 -12.01
N ALA A 482 6.93 5.50 -13.07
CA ALA A 482 5.47 5.58 -13.03
C ALA A 482 4.87 4.43 -13.83
N PHE A 483 3.86 3.76 -13.29
CA PHE A 483 3.16 2.67 -13.96
C PHE A 483 1.75 2.50 -13.41
N THR A 484 0.87 1.90 -14.20
CA THR A 484 -0.44 1.45 -13.76
C THR A 484 -0.47 -0.05 -13.52
N ARG A 485 -1.39 -0.48 -12.65
CA ARG A 485 -1.75 -1.89 -12.43
C ARG A 485 -3.25 -2.01 -12.55
N SER A 486 -3.74 -2.83 -13.47
CA SER A 486 -5.18 -3.04 -13.69
C SER A 486 -5.56 -4.51 -13.55
N HIS A 487 -6.64 -4.78 -12.81
CA HIS A 487 -7.22 -6.11 -12.70
C HIS A 487 -8.74 -5.98 -12.54
N GLU A 488 -9.49 -6.51 -13.52
CA GLU A 488 -10.95 -6.33 -13.57
C GLU A 488 -11.31 -4.83 -13.52
N ASP A 489 -12.11 -4.40 -12.54
CA ASP A 489 -12.51 -3.00 -12.35
C ASP A 489 -11.55 -2.20 -11.42
N GLU A 490 -10.49 -2.85 -10.91
CA GLU A 490 -9.48 -2.20 -10.06
C GLU A 490 -8.36 -1.60 -10.91
N HIS A 491 -8.22 -0.28 -10.86
CA HIS A 491 -7.14 0.45 -11.54
C HIS A 491 -6.30 1.22 -10.54
N LEU A 492 -4.99 0.96 -10.53
CA LEU A 492 -4.03 1.61 -9.66
C LEU A 492 -3.02 2.41 -10.48
N LEU A 493 -2.60 3.56 -9.95
CA LEU A 493 -1.48 4.35 -10.46
C LEU A 493 -0.40 4.45 -9.39
N ILE A 494 0.82 4.04 -9.73
CA ILE A 494 1.98 4.05 -8.84
C ILE A 494 2.99 5.05 -9.38
N LEU A 495 3.41 5.97 -8.51
CA LEU A 495 4.45 6.95 -8.79
C LEU A 495 5.58 6.78 -7.77
N ALA A 496 6.83 6.74 -8.22
CA ALA A 496 7.99 6.51 -7.37
C ALA A 496 9.16 7.42 -7.80
N ASN A 497 9.55 8.35 -6.92
CA ASN A 497 10.71 9.21 -7.14
C ASN A 497 11.98 8.48 -6.71
N LEU A 498 12.87 8.15 -7.65
CA LEU A 498 14.16 7.51 -7.36
C LEU A 498 15.22 8.51 -6.89
N SER A 499 14.95 9.82 -6.99
CA SER A 499 15.89 10.87 -6.63
C SER A 499 15.83 11.27 -5.16
N ARG A 500 17.00 11.63 -4.62
CA ARG A 500 17.15 12.27 -3.31
C ARG A 500 16.63 13.71 -3.25
N HIS A 501 16.13 14.24 -4.36
CA HIS A 501 15.60 15.59 -4.47
C HIS A 501 14.12 15.57 -4.92
N PRO A 502 13.32 16.59 -4.56
CA PRO A 502 11.95 16.70 -5.05
C PRO A 502 11.89 16.71 -6.57
N GLN A 503 10.91 16.01 -7.15
CA GLN A 503 10.70 15.91 -8.58
C GLN A 503 9.29 16.36 -8.97
N ALA A 504 9.17 17.01 -10.11
CA ALA A 504 7.90 17.24 -10.79
C ALA A 504 7.85 16.38 -12.05
N MET A 505 6.65 16.00 -12.45
CA MET A 505 6.41 15.22 -13.66
C MET A 505 5.06 15.60 -14.29
N GLU A 506 4.97 15.42 -15.59
CA GLU A 506 3.74 15.44 -16.35
C GLU A 506 3.52 14.04 -16.93
N LEU A 507 2.30 13.52 -16.78
CA LEU A 507 1.93 12.16 -17.19
C LEU A 507 0.70 12.20 -18.09
N GLU A 508 0.79 11.51 -19.21
CA GLU A 508 -0.40 11.12 -19.98
C GLU A 508 -0.92 9.80 -19.41
N LEU A 509 -2.24 9.74 -19.18
CA LEU A 509 -2.93 8.56 -18.64
C LEU A 509 -4.07 8.17 -19.61
N PRO A 510 -3.74 7.54 -20.77
CA PRO A 510 -4.74 7.17 -21.76
C PRO A 510 -5.83 6.28 -21.15
N GLY A 511 -7.09 6.58 -21.45
CA GLY A 511 -8.24 5.81 -20.95
C GLY A 511 -8.72 6.18 -19.54
N PHE A 512 -8.00 7.06 -18.83
CA PHE A 512 -8.37 7.49 -17.46
C PHE A 512 -8.84 8.95 -17.36
N ALA A 513 -9.08 9.63 -18.49
CA ALA A 513 -9.71 10.95 -18.48
C ALA A 513 -11.08 10.87 -17.78
N GLY A 514 -11.34 11.79 -16.85
CA GLY A 514 -12.55 11.76 -16.01
C GLY A 514 -12.47 10.82 -14.81
N TYR A 515 -11.35 10.14 -14.56
CA TYR A 515 -11.11 9.42 -13.31
C TYR A 515 -10.52 10.36 -12.26
N ARG A 516 -10.78 10.07 -10.98
CA ARG A 516 -10.24 10.79 -9.83
C ARG A 516 -9.23 9.88 -9.13
N PRO A 517 -7.94 10.24 -9.09
CA PRO A 517 -6.97 9.53 -8.29
C PRO A 517 -7.27 9.75 -6.81
N ARG A 518 -7.31 8.68 -6.04
CA ARG A 518 -7.45 8.73 -4.58
C ARG A 518 -6.27 8.03 -3.95
N GLU A 519 -5.51 8.77 -3.17
CA GLU A 519 -4.30 8.27 -2.51
C GLU A 519 -4.70 7.20 -1.47
N VAL A 520 -4.09 6.01 -1.51
CA VAL A 520 -4.58 4.83 -0.76
C VAL A 520 -4.23 4.81 0.73
N PHE A 521 -3.22 5.55 1.18
CA PHE A 521 -2.79 5.61 2.58
C PHE A 521 -3.69 6.53 3.41
N GLY A 522 -4.01 7.71 2.88
CA GLY A 522 -4.81 8.77 3.53
C GLY A 522 -6.20 8.98 2.93
N HIS A 523 -6.56 8.26 1.85
CA HIS A 523 -7.83 8.39 1.13
C HIS A 523 -8.11 9.78 0.54
N THR A 524 -7.07 10.59 0.39
CA THR A 524 -7.14 11.95 -0.14
C THR A 524 -7.43 11.93 -1.64
N ALA A 525 -8.50 12.61 -2.04
CA ALA A 525 -8.85 12.79 -3.44
C ALA A 525 -7.97 13.85 -4.11
N PHE A 526 -7.33 13.49 -5.21
CA PHE A 526 -6.60 14.40 -6.08
C PHE A 526 -7.54 15.03 -7.13
N PRO A 527 -7.07 16.05 -7.87
CA PRO A 527 -7.80 16.58 -9.03
C PRO A 527 -8.21 15.48 -10.01
N VAL A 528 -9.35 15.68 -10.68
CA VAL A 528 -9.81 14.76 -11.74
C VAL A 528 -8.79 14.80 -12.88
N LEU A 529 -8.48 13.63 -13.42
CA LEU A 529 -7.58 13.47 -14.54
C LEU A 529 -8.22 14.08 -15.80
N GLU A 530 -7.49 14.99 -16.42
CA GLU A 530 -7.87 15.59 -17.69
C GLU A 530 -7.30 14.76 -18.86
N GLU A 531 -7.85 14.97 -20.06
CA GLU A 531 -7.24 14.43 -21.28
C GLU A 531 -5.90 15.13 -21.54
N GLY A 532 -4.86 14.36 -21.85
CA GLY A 532 -3.49 14.86 -22.01
C GLY A 532 -2.66 14.84 -20.73
N LEU A 533 -1.86 15.89 -20.51
CA LEU A 533 -0.82 15.94 -19.48
C LEU A 533 -1.36 16.32 -18.10
N ASN A 534 -1.19 15.43 -17.13
CA ASN A 534 -1.56 15.62 -15.73
C ASN A 534 -0.31 15.80 -14.85
N ARG A 535 -0.31 16.80 -13.96
CA ARG A 535 0.85 17.21 -13.16
C ARG A 535 0.88 16.54 -11.80
N PHE A 536 2.05 16.02 -11.43
CA PHE A 536 2.32 15.47 -10.10
C PHE A 536 3.67 15.96 -9.57
N THR A 537 3.79 16.02 -8.25
CA THR A 537 5.04 16.37 -7.55
C THR A 537 5.30 15.38 -6.43
N LEU A 538 6.55 14.93 -6.28
CA LEU A 538 6.99 14.02 -5.23
C LEU A 538 8.15 14.64 -4.45
N GLY A 539 8.15 14.43 -3.13
CA GLY A 539 9.32 14.72 -2.29
C GLY A 539 10.49 13.76 -2.57
N PRO A 540 11.67 13.98 -1.95
CA PRO A 540 12.81 13.06 -2.02
C PRO A 540 12.41 11.63 -1.69
N TYR A 541 12.73 10.68 -2.57
CA TYR A 541 12.34 9.27 -2.43
C TYR A 541 10.84 9.03 -2.17
N GLY A 542 10.00 10.02 -2.48
CA GLY A 542 8.57 9.97 -2.26
C GLY A 542 7.88 9.04 -3.25
N TYR A 543 6.75 8.48 -2.83
CA TYR A 543 5.93 7.59 -3.65
C TYR A 543 4.44 7.88 -3.42
N TYR A 544 3.63 7.56 -4.42
CA TYR A 544 2.17 7.53 -4.30
C TYR A 544 1.63 6.23 -4.87
N TRP A 545 0.64 5.68 -4.18
CA TRP A 545 -0.28 4.70 -4.72
C TRP A 545 -1.66 5.35 -4.78
N PHE A 546 -2.22 5.43 -5.98
CA PHE A 546 -3.58 5.91 -6.19
C PHE A 546 -4.46 4.76 -6.63
N VAL A 547 -5.70 4.70 -6.13
CA VAL A 547 -6.79 4.05 -6.84
C VAL A 547 -7.43 5.05 -7.79
N LEU A 548 -7.64 4.67 -9.04
CA LEU A 548 -8.31 5.48 -10.05
C LEU A 548 -9.79 5.11 -10.04
N GLU A 549 -10.61 5.97 -9.46
CA GLU A 549 -12.07 5.80 -9.43
C GLU A 549 -12.68 6.65 -10.55
N PRO A 550 -13.68 6.18 -11.31
CA PRO A 550 -14.44 7.07 -12.18
C PRO A 550 -14.91 8.26 -11.34
N ALA A 551 -14.53 9.49 -11.71
CA ALA A 551 -15.08 10.65 -11.04
C ALA A 551 -16.55 10.63 -11.40
N ALA A 552 -17.40 10.20 -10.47
CA ALA A 552 -18.80 9.98 -10.73
C ALA A 552 -19.31 11.13 -11.60
N SER A 553 -19.57 10.85 -12.88
CA SER A 553 -20.57 11.61 -13.58
C SER A 553 -21.82 11.22 -12.81
N ARG A 554 -22.16 11.94 -11.74
CA ARG A 554 -23.54 11.91 -11.28
C ARG A 554 -24.31 12.20 -12.57
N PRO A 555 -25.07 11.25 -13.13
CA PRO A 555 -25.97 11.61 -14.19
C PRO A 555 -26.74 12.78 -13.60
N ARG A 556 -26.72 13.95 -14.25
CA ARG A 556 -27.60 15.05 -13.82
C ARG A 556 -28.95 14.38 -13.64
N PRO A 557 -29.50 14.31 -12.41
CA PRO A 557 -30.76 13.63 -12.22
C PRO A 557 -31.72 14.21 -13.26
N GLU A 558 -32.44 13.35 -13.98
CA GLU A 558 -33.44 13.83 -14.93
C GLU A 558 -34.33 14.79 -14.16
N LEU A 559 -34.23 16.09 -14.50
CA LEU A 559 -34.86 17.12 -13.70
C LEU A 559 -36.37 16.88 -13.75
N PRO A 560 -37.05 16.76 -12.60
CA PRO A 560 -38.48 16.52 -12.58
C PRO A 560 -39.19 17.64 -13.37
N GLU A 561 -40.06 17.24 -14.29
CA GLU A 561 -40.88 18.16 -15.10
C GLU A 561 -42.26 18.35 -14.48
N LEU A 562 -42.67 19.61 -14.29
CA LEU A 562 -43.99 19.94 -13.78
C LEU A 562 -44.66 21.00 -14.65
N ALA A 563 -45.93 20.77 -15.02
CA ALA A 563 -46.75 21.74 -15.72
C ALA A 563 -47.62 22.53 -14.73
N LEU A 564 -47.38 23.84 -14.63
CA LEU A 564 -48.12 24.74 -13.75
C LEU A 564 -49.38 25.28 -14.44
N SER A 565 -50.53 25.13 -13.80
CA SER A 565 -51.80 25.69 -14.28
C SER A 565 -51.84 27.23 -14.19
N ALA A 566 -51.16 27.79 -13.19
CA ALA A 566 -51.04 29.23 -12.95
C ALA A 566 -50.09 29.92 -13.95
N SER A 567 -50.29 31.23 -14.18
CA SER A 567 -49.43 31.98 -15.11
C SER A 567 -48.02 32.23 -14.57
N LYS A 568 -47.88 32.45 -13.26
CA LYS A 568 -46.59 32.75 -12.61
C LYS A 568 -46.04 31.56 -11.85
N TRP A 569 -44.76 31.23 -12.08
CA TRP A 569 -44.06 30.15 -11.38
C TRP A 569 -44.03 30.31 -9.85
N THR A 570 -44.08 31.54 -9.33
CA THR A 570 -44.12 31.76 -7.87
C THR A 570 -45.39 31.24 -7.19
N ALA A 571 -46.41 30.85 -7.95
CA ALA A 571 -47.62 30.20 -7.43
C ALA A 571 -47.38 28.72 -7.04
N LEU A 572 -46.26 28.13 -7.46
CA LEU A 572 -45.88 26.73 -7.20
C LEU A 572 -45.81 26.38 -5.70
N PHE A 573 -45.59 27.37 -4.86
CA PHE A 573 -45.40 27.22 -3.41
C PHE A 573 -46.70 27.47 -2.63
N ARG A 574 -47.85 27.11 -3.21
CA ARG A 574 -49.16 27.12 -2.57
C ARG A 574 -50.01 25.96 -3.08
N GLY A 575 -50.84 25.37 -2.22
CA GLY A 575 -51.85 24.40 -2.64
C GLY A 575 -51.27 23.05 -3.10
N PRO A 576 -51.90 22.33 -4.05
CA PRO A 576 -51.49 20.98 -4.44
C PRO A 576 -50.11 20.94 -5.11
N GLU A 577 -49.68 22.02 -5.76
CA GLU A 577 -48.35 22.11 -6.35
C GLU A 577 -47.23 22.17 -5.29
N GLN A 578 -47.51 22.76 -4.12
CA GLN A 578 -46.58 22.75 -2.99
C GLN A 578 -46.40 21.33 -2.42
N ALA A 579 -47.46 20.54 -2.35
CA ALA A 579 -47.38 19.15 -1.90
C ALA A 579 -46.47 18.32 -2.81
N TYR A 580 -46.56 18.50 -4.14
CA TYR A 580 -45.65 17.83 -5.08
C TYR A 580 -44.18 18.25 -4.87
N LEU A 581 -43.93 19.52 -4.60
CA LEU A 581 -42.58 20.00 -4.26
C LEU A 581 -42.05 19.33 -2.98
N GLU A 582 -42.85 19.27 -1.94
CA GLU A 582 -42.51 18.73 -0.63
C GLU A 582 -42.32 17.20 -0.65
N GLU A 583 -43.10 16.49 -1.45
CA GLU A 583 -43.09 15.02 -1.51
C GLU A 583 -42.11 14.45 -2.53
N GLN A 584 -41.86 15.14 -3.65
CA GLN A 584 -41.11 14.57 -4.78
C GLN A 584 -39.83 15.34 -5.10
N VAL A 585 -39.88 16.66 -5.16
CA VAL A 585 -38.77 17.48 -5.69
C VAL A 585 -37.73 17.80 -4.62
N LEU A 586 -38.16 18.39 -3.50
CA LEU A 586 -37.26 18.82 -2.43
C LEU A 586 -36.54 17.64 -1.74
N PRO A 587 -37.18 16.49 -1.45
CA PRO A 587 -36.49 15.33 -0.89
C PRO A 587 -35.33 14.83 -1.78
N ALA A 588 -35.56 14.75 -3.08
CA ALA A 588 -34.55 14.32 -4.04
C ALA A 588 -33.40 15.34 -4.12
N PHE A 589 -33.74 16.63 -4.27
CA PHE A 589 -32.75 17.71 -4.33
C PHE A 589 -31.86 17.79 -3.08
N LEU A 590 -32.45 17.69 -1.88
CA LEU A 590 -31.70 17.78 -0.63
C LEU A 590 -30.80 16.56 -0.41
N ARG A 591 -31.24 15.35 -0.82
CA ARG A 591 -30.43 14.12 -0.75
C ARG A 591 -29.21 14.20 -1.66
N ASP A 592 -29.38 14.76 -2.85
CA ASP A 592 -28.31 14.84 -3.84
C ASP A 592 -27.35 16.02 -3.58
N ASN A 593 -27.62 16.88 -2.60
CA ASN A 593 -26.82 18.08 -2.34
C ASN A 593 -26.17 18.06 -0.95
N HIS A 594 -24.86 17.75 -0.92
CA HIS A 594 -24.01 17.68 0.28
C HIS A 594 -23.95 18.99 1.08
N ARG A 595 -24.37 20.11 0.49
CA ARG A 595 -24.55 21.40 1.19
C ARG A 595 -25.65 21.35 2.25
N TYR A 596 -26.64 20.46 2.06
CA TYR A 596 -27.81 20.34 2.90
C TYR A 596 -27.78 19.08 3.77
N ILE A 597 -27.51 17.90 3.20
CA ILE A 597 -27.61 16.62 3.91
C ILE A 597 -26.37 15.74 3.64
N ASP A 598 -25.90 15.05 4.67
CA ASP A 598 -24.85 14.02 4.60
C ASP A 598 -25.41 12.71 4.03
N GLU A 599 -24.67 12.02 3.17
CA GLU A 599 -25.10 10.78 2.47
C GLU A 599 -25.54 9.65 3.43
N SER A 600 -25.11 9.70 4.69
CA SER A 600 -25.46 8.71 5.72
C SER A 600 -26.87 8.86 6.32
N ARG A 601 -27.59 9.98 6.09
CA ARG A 601 -28.87 10.26 6.76
C ARG A 601 -30.08 10.00 5.88
N VAL A 602 -31.05 9.26 6.40
CA VAL A 602 -32.30 8.95 5.70
C VAL A 602 -33.35 10.02 6.00
N LEU A 603 -33.78 10.72 4.96
CA LEU A 603 -34.84 11.73 5.02
C LEU A 603 -36.22 11.05 5.09
N ASP A 604 -37.08 11.53 5.99
CA ASP A 604 -38.47 11.09 6.13
C ASP A 604 -39.44 12.06 5.43
N THR A 605 -39.48 13.32 5.86
CA THR A 605 -40.39 14.34 5.30
C THR A 605 -39.72 15.70 5.11
N VAL A 606 -40.12 16.46 4.08
CA VAL A 606 -39.73 17.86 3.86
C VAL A 606 -40.98 18.73 3.84
N HIS A 607 -40.96 19.84 4.57
CA HIS A 607 -42.07 20.80 4.58
C HIS A 607 -41.56 22.23 4.39
N ILE A 608 -42.23 23.01 3.55
CA ILE A 608 -41.92 24.43 3.36
C ILE A 608 -42.66 25.23 4.44
N GLU A 609 -41.94 25.54 5.51
CA GLU A 609 -42.49 26.28 6.65
C GLU A 609 -42.81 27.73 6.27
N HIS A 610 -41.98 28.35 5.43
CA HIS A 610 -42.23 29.70 4.95
C HIS A 610 -41.57 30.00 3.61
N GLY A 611 -42.21 30.87 2.82
CA GLY A 611 -41.64 31.41 1.59
C GLY A 611 -41.85 32.93 1.48
N LYS A 612 -40.78 33.69 1.21
CA LYS A 612 -40.85 35.12 0.94
C LYS A 612 -40.42 35.45 -0.47
N LYS A 613 -41.31 36.12 -1.21
CA LYS A 613 -41.02 36.65 -2.53
C LYS A 613 -40.11 37.89 -2.44
N VAL A 614 -39.11 37.90 -3.31
CA VAL A 614 -38.14 38.97 -3.49
C VAL A 614 -38.08 39.29 -4.99
N GLN A 615 -38.06 40.58 -5.32
CA GLN A 615 -37.84 41.05 -6.67
C GLN A 615 -36.37 41.46 -6.81
N LEU A 616 -35.63 40.79 -7.69
CA LEU A 616 -34.32 41.24 -8.17
C LEU A 616 -34.52 42.11 -9.42
N GLN A 617 -33.45 42.75 -9.91
CA GLN A 617 -33.52 43.67 -11.06
C GLN A 617 -34.20 43.03 -12.28
N ASP A 618 -33.79 41.80 -12.65
CA ASP A 618 -34.28 41.12 -13.86
C ASP A 618 -35.04 39.80 -13.61
N ARG A 619 -35.24 39.40 -12.34
CA ARG A 619 -35.92 38.14 -12.01
C ARG A 619 -36.63 38.12 -10.66
N GLU A 620 -37.59 37.23 -10.52
CA GLU A 620 -38.24 36.94 -9.24
C GLU A 620 -37.44 35.85 -8.50
N LEU A 621 -37.38 35.96 -7.16
CA LEU A 621 -36.72 35.01 -6.26
C LEU A 621 -37.64 34.69 -5.08
N LEU A 622 -37.54 33.48 -4.55
CA LEU A 622 -38.23 33.03 -3.34
C LEU A 622 -37.21 32.59 -2.30
N MET A 623 -37.29 33.16 -1.11
CA MET A 623 -36.50 32.74 0.05
C MET A 623 -37.34 31.75 0.86
N LEU A 624 -36.93 30.48 0.90
CA LEU A 624 -37.65 29.41 1.58
C LEU A 624 -36.95 29.03 2.88
N VAL A 625 -37.75 28.76 3.91
CA VAL A 625 -37.34 28.06 5.13
C VAL A 625 -38.02 26.69 5.11
N LEU A 626 -37.21 25.64 5.10
CA LEU A 626 -37.64 24.26 5.04
C LEU A 626 -37.49 23.63 6.43
N LYS A 627 -38.45 22.80 6.82
CA LYS A 627 -38.34 21.88 7.95
C LYS A 627 -38.19 20.46 7.40
N VAL A 628 -37.12 19.78 7.79
CA VAL A 628 -36.77 18.44 7.32
C VAL A 628 -36.76 17.49 8.50
N THR A 629 -37.52 16.41 8.40
CA THR A 629 -37.54 15.32 9.38
C THR A 629 -36.75 14.14 8.83
N PHE A 630 -35.98 13.50 9.70
CA PHE A 630 -35.19 12.31 9.38
C PHE A 630 -35.79 11.09 10.07
N THR A 631 -35.50 9.89 9.57
CA THR A 631 -35.96 8.65 10.22
C THR A 631 -35.37 8.47 11.62
N GLU A 632 -34.21 9.09 11.86
CA GLU A 632 -33.52 9.11 13.14
C GLU A 632 -33.05 10.55 13.48
N GLY A 633 -33.21 10.94 14.74
CA GLY A 633 -32.82 12.26 15.25
C GLY A 633 -33.94 13.30 15.30
N PHE A 634 -33.57 14.54 15.60
CA PHE A 634 -34.51 15.67 15.66
C PHE A 634 -34.72 16.29 14.28
N PRO A 635 -35.89 16.92 14.02
CA PRO A 635 -36.09 17.73 12.82
C PRO A 635 -35.09 18.89 12.73
N GLU A 636 -34.77 19.30 11.50
CA GLU A 636 -33.82 20.37 11.23
C GLU A 636 -34.41 21.38 10.26
N TRP A 637 -33.84 22.59 10.26
CA TRP A 637 -34.30 23.68 9.41
C TRP A 637 -33.24 24.06 8.39
N PHE A 638 -33.67 24.34 7.17
CA PHE A 638 -32.79 24.72 6.08
C PHE A 638 -33.26 25.99 5.38
N PHE A 639 -32.30 26.82 4.95
CA PHE A 639 -32.54 27.99 4.12
C PHE A 639 -32.24 27.66 2.65
N LEU A 640 -33.24 27.84 1.79
CA LEU A 640 -33.13 27.60 0.35
C LEU A 640 -33.69 28.78 -0.44
N PRO A 641 -32.84 29.65 -1.02
CA PRO A 641 -33.28 30.62 -2.00
C PRO A 641 -33.49 29.94 -3.36
N VAL A 642 -34.64 30.18 -4.01
CA VAL A 642 -35.00 29.58 -5.30
C VAL A 642 -35.27 30.70 -6.31
N ALA A 643 -34.69 30.59 -7.50
CA ALA A 643 -34.98 31.46 -8.63
C ALA A 643 -35.36 30.64 -9.87
N GLY A 644 -36.00 31.29 -10.84
CA GLY A 644 -36.38 30.67 -12.11
C GLY A 644 -35.81 31.42 -13.31
N GLN A 645 -35.20 30.70 -14.24
CA GLN A 645 -34.64 31.23 -15.49
C GLN A 645 -35.34 30.64 -16.71
N ALA A 646 -35.61 31.46 -17.72
CA ALA A 646 -36.12 31.01 -19.00
C ALA A 646 -34.97 30.45 -19.86
N GLY A 647 -35.23 29.37 -20.60
CA GLY A 647 -34.28 28.73 -21.49
C GLY A 647 -34.06 27.24 -21.19
N PRO A 648 -33.42 26.50 -22.12
CA PRO A 648 -33.24 25.05 -22.01
C PRO A 648 -32.11 24.63 -21.07
N GLU A 649 -31.21 25.56 -20.72
CA GLU A 649 -29.99 25.26 -19.96
C GLU A 649 -29.76 26.28 -18.84
N LEU A 650 -29.10 25.81 -17.78
CA LEU A 650 -28.59 26.64 -16.70
C LEU A 650 -27.06 26.67 -16.75
N PRO A 651 -26.43 27.81 -16.39
CA PRO A 651 -25.00 27.89 -16.15
C PRO A 651 -24.50 26.77 -15.21
N PRO A 652 -23.31 26.22 -15.46
CA PRO A 652 -22.77 25.06 -14.73
C PRO A 652 -22.58 25.30 -13.22
N GLU A 653 -22.43 26.56 -12.80
CA GLU A 653 -22.30 26.96 -11.39
C GLU A 653 -23.60 26.93 -10.60
N LEU A 654 -24.77 26.87 -11.25
CA LEU A 654 -26.08 26.86 -10.60
C LEU A 654 -26.60 25.43 -10.43
N THR A 655 -27.16 25.13 -9.25
CA THR A 655 -27.68 23.78 -8.96
C THR A 655 -29.17 23.70 -9.32
N PRO A 656 -29.56 22.93 -10.34
CA PRO A 656 -30.94 22.87 -10.79
C PRO A 656 -31.84 22.10 -9.81
N LEU A 657 -33.10 22.51 -9.72
CA LEU A 657 -34.13 21.94 -8.85
C LEU A 657 -35.20 21.20 -9.67
N LEU A 658 -35.86 21.87 -10.63
CA LEU A 658 -36.91 21.27 -11.47
C LEU A 658 -37.13 22.06 -12.78
N LYS A 659 -37.68 21.39 -13.79
CA LYS A 659 -38.14 22.00 -15.05
C LYS A 659 -39.63 22.32 -14.98
N LEU A 660 -39.99 23.59 -15.13
CA LEU A 660 -41.36 24.07 -14.98
C LEU A 660 -41.92 24.57 -16.32
N LYS A 661 -43.04 24.01 -16.76
CA LYS A 661 -43.82 24.51 -17.90
C LYS A 661 -44.92 25.42 -17.39
N THR A 662 -44.90 26.69 -17.79
CA THR A 662 -45.92 27.67 -17.40
C THR A 662 -46.57 28.31 -18.63
N ARG A 663 -47.71 28.98 -18.46
CA ARG A 663 -48.33 29.75 -19.57
C ARG A 663 -47.45 30.91 -20.06
N GLU A 664 -46.49 31.35 -19.25
CA GLU A 664 -45.51 32.40 -19.59
C GLU A 664 -44.23 31.83 -20.24
N GLY A 665 -44.14 30.50 -20.43
CA GLY A 665 -43.00 29.81 -21.04
C GLY A 665 -42.32 28.81 -20.10
N ASP A 666 -41.44 27.99 -20.67
CA ASP A 666 -40.67 26.97 -19.97
C ASP A 666 -39.51 27.62 -19.18
N ARG A 667 -39.29 27.14 -17.96
CA ARG A 667 -38.27 27.67 -17.04
C ARG A 667 -37.62 26.54 -16.26
N ILE A 668 -36.38 26.76 -15.82
CA ILE A 668 -35.71 25.88 -14.87
C ILE A 668 -35.60 26.61 -13.53
N LEU A 669 -36.07 25.97 -12.46
CA LEU A 669 -35.87 26.45 -11.09
C LEU A 669 -34.55 25.90 -10.55
N PHE A 670 -33.85 26.68 -9.73
CA PHE A 670 -32.52 26.34 -9.20
C PHE A 670 -32.25 27.00 -7.84
N ASP A 671 -31.27 26.47 -7.10
CA ASP A 671 -30.74 27.10 -5.88
C ASP A 671 -30.02 28.40 -6.24
N ALA A 672 -30.56 29.51 -5.76
CA ALA A 672 -30.09 30.85 -6.05
C ALA A 672 -28.97 31.32 -5.10
N SER A 673 -28.47 30.48 -4.20
CA SER A 673 -27.39 30.89 -3.28
C SER A 673 -26.12 31.31 -4.02
N ASP A 674 -25.79 30.62 -5.12
CA ASP A 674 -24.64 30.92 -5.97
C ASP A 674 -24.91 32.02 -7.02
N LEU A 675 -26.14 32.57 -7.06
CA LEU A 675 -26.51 33.63 -7.99
C LEU A 675 -25.94 34.99 -7.55
N VAL A 676 -25.12 35.60 -8.41
CA VAL A 676 -24.52 36.93 -8.20
C VAL A 676 -25.57 37.98 -7.82
N ASP A 677 -26.67 38.08 -8.58
CA ASP A 677 -27.77 39.02 -8.32
C ASP A 677 -28.35 38.87 -6.90
N PHE A 678 -28.42 37.64 -6.37
CA PHE A 678 -28.94 37.37 -5.03
C PHE A 678 -27.94 37.78 -3.95
N GLN A 679 -26.65 37.49 -4.16
CA GLN A 679 -25.57 37.86 -3.25
C GLN A 679 -25.45 39.40 -3.14
N GLU A 680 -25.50 40.09 -4.28
CA GLU A 680 -25.51 41.56 -4.33
C GLU A 680 -26.77 42.17 -3.71
N TYR A 681 -27.93 41.54 -3.94
CA TYR A 681 -29.17 41.93 -3.26
C TYR A 681 -29.04 41.81 -1.74
N LEU A 682 -28.53 40.69 -1.22
CA LEU A 682 -28.33 40.50 0.21
C LEU A 682 -27.37 41.56 0.78
N LEU A 683 -26.22 41.79 0.13
CA LEU A 683 -25.27 42.82 0.54
C LEU A 683 -25.94 44.20 0.61
N THR A 684 -26.66 44.59 -0.45
CA THR A 684 -27.35 45.88 -0.55
C THR A 684 -28.40 46.02 0.56
N GLN A 685 -29.22 44.99 0.79
CA GLN A 685 -30.23 45.03 1.85
C GLN A 685 -29.60 45.11 3.25
N LEU A 686 -28.52 44.37 3.50
CA LEU A 686 -27.81 44.35 4.78
C LEU A 686 -27.13 45.70 5.08
N LEU A 687 -26.59 46.38 4.05
CA LEU A 687 -25.98 47.69 4.20
C LEU A 687 -27.00 48.83 4.32
N HIS A 688 -28.03 48.85 3.48
CA HIS A 688 -28.86 50.05 3.29
C HIS A 688 -30.23 49.98 3.98
N LYS A 689 -30.84 48.80 4.11
CA LYS A 689 -32.21 48.69 4.64
C LYS A 689 -32.25 49.09 6.12
N GLN A 690 -33.23 49.90 6.50
CA GLN A 690 -33.45 50.20 7.92
C GLN A 690 -33.90 48.94 8.67
N LYS A 691 -33.64 48.89 9.98
CA LYS A 691 -34.14 47.85 10.87
C LYS A 691 -35.65 47.71 10.67
N GLY A 692 -36.09 46.57 10.14
CA GLY A 692 -37.45 46.38 9.65
C GLY A 692 -38.29 45.51 10.57
N ASN A 693 -39.56 45.88 10.77
CA ASN A 693 -40.57 45.10 11.51
C ASN A 693 -41.28 44.08 10.60
N GLY A 694 -40.56 43.43 9.68
CA GLY A 694 -41.14 42.33 8.90
C GLY A 694 -41.62 41.22 9.83
N LYS A 695 -42.82 40.68 9.60
CA LYS A 695 -43.44 39.67 10.49
C LYS A 695 -42.56 38.41 10.66
N HIS A 696 -41.77 38.06 9.64
CA HIS A 696 -40.91 36.86 9.66
C HIS A 696 -39.46 37.18 9.29
N PHE A 697 -39.19 37.69 8.08
CA PHE A 697 -37.83 38.07 7.66
C PHE A 697 -37.46 39.50 8.07
N ARG A 698 -36.46 39.65 8.93
CA ARG A 698 -36.00 40.93 9.48
C ARG A 698 -34.53 41.16 9.16
N PHE A 699 -34.20 42.40 8.79
CA PHE A 699 -32.82 42.84 8.60
C PHE A 699 -32.39 43.62 9.84
N GLN A 700 -31.28 43.22 10.43
CA GLN A 700 -30.73 43.80 11.63
C GLN A 700 -29.31 44.29 11.32
N ARG A 701 -28.92 45.41 11.91
CA ARG A 701 -27.62 46.03 11.66
C ARG A 701 -27.16 46.85 12.85
N ILE A 702 -25.87 47.13 12.91
CA ILE A 702 -25.29 48.09 13.84
C ILE A 702 -25.73 49.53 13.51
N SER A 703 -25.71 50.42 14.50
CA SER A 703 -26.02 51.84 14.30
C SER A 703 -24.98 52.57 13.43
N GLN A 704 -23.70 52.19 13.51
CA GLN A 704 -22.59 52.80 12.77
C GLN A 704 -22.35 52.24 11.36
N ILE A 705 -23.29 51.46 10.80
CA ILE A 705 -23.07 50.77 9.50
C ILE A 705 -22.75 51.75 8.35
N ARG A 706 -23.17 53.01 8.46
CA ARG A 706 -22.88 54.08 7.49
C ARG A 706 -21.39 54.34 7.31
N GLN A 707 -20.55 54.06 8.32
CA GLN A 707 -19.09 54.19 8.20
C GLN A 707 -18.47 53.17 7.25
N TYR A 708 -19.20 52.08 6.99
CA TYR A 708 -18.81 51.03 6.07
C TYR A 708 -19.53 51.14 4.73
N HIS A 709 -20.21 52.26 4.43
CA HIS A 709 -20.78 52.50 3.10
C HIS A 709 -19.68 52.99 2.15
N THR A 710 -19.58 52.39 0.99
CA THR A 710 -18.71 52.87 -0.10
C THR A 710 -19.50 53.65 -1.14
N LYS A 711 -18.81 54.48 -1.93
CA LYS A 711 -19.40 55.11 -3.12
C LYS A 711 -19.57 54.02 -4.19
N GLU A 712 -20.75 53.94 -4.80
CA GLU A 712 -21.07 52.96 -5.84
C GLU A 712 -20.07 53.00 -7.01
N PRO A 713 -19.80 51.83 -7.65
CA PRO A 713 -20.47 50.53 -7.49
C PRO A 713 -19.90 49.63 -6.37
N LEU A 714 -20.73 48.72 -5.85
CA LEU A 714 -20.31 47.68 -4.90
C LEU A 714 -19.26 46.75 -5.55
N PRO A 715 -18.29 46.21 -4.79
CA PRO A 715 -17.31 45.27 -5.32
C PRO A 715 -17.98 44.00 -5.84
N ALA A 716 -17.43 43.36 -6.88
CA ALA A 716 -17.94 42.08 -7.38
C ALA A 716 -17.79 40.95 -6.33
N PRO A 717 -18.77 40.03 -6.22
CA PRO A 717 -18.66 38.88 -5.34
C PRO A 717 -17.61 37.88 -5.83
N ARG A 718 -16.89 37.28 -4.88
CA ARG A 718 -15.99 36.16 -5.11
C ARG A 718 -16.25 35.07 -4.05
N PRO A 719 -16.49 33.81 -4.43
CA PRO A 719 -16.68 32.74 -3.47
C PRO A 719 -15.39 32.51 -2.66
N ALA A 720 -15.53 32.35 -1.35
CA ALA A 720 -14.47 31.93 -0.45
C ALA A 720 -14.54 30.41 -0.25
N ARG A 721 -13.53 29.68 -0.71
CA ARG A 721 -13.43 28.24 -0.46
C ARG A 721 -12.97 28.01 0.99
N LEU A 722 -13.91 27.73 1.87
CA LEU A 722 -13.67 27.34 3.26
C LEU A 722 -14.25 25.93 3.46
N ASN A 723 -13.61 25.11 4.31
CA ASN A 723 -14.04 23.74 4.64
C ASN A 723 -15.30 23.69 5.52
N ASN A 724 -16.35 24.45 5.20
CA ASN A 724 -17.60 24.45 5.94
C ASN A 724 -18.82 24.29 5.01
N SER A 725 -19.95 23.87 5.56
CA SER A 725 -21.22 23.67 4.85
C SER A 725 -21.96 24.97 4.49
N ASN A 726 -21.40 26.13 4.83
CA ASN A 726 -22.02 27.42 4.58
C ASN A 726 -21.41 28.10 3.35
N LEU A 727 -22.20 28.91 2.66
CA LEU A 727 -21.67 29.68 1.54
C LEU A 727 -21.04 30.96 2.07
N CYS A 728 -19.77 31.18 1.74
CA CYS A 728 -19.02 32.38 2.10
C CYS A 728 -18.64 33.16 0.84
N VAL A 729 -18.97 34.45 0.81
CA VAL A 729 -18.77 35.35 -0.33
C VAL A 729 -17.97 36.56 0.13
N ILE A 730 -16.88 36.84 -0.57
CA ILE A 730 -16.03 38.02 -0.36
C ILE A 730 -16.42 39.07 -1.40
N PHE A 731 -16.67 40.30 -0.96
CA PHE A 731 -16.89 41.45 -1.83
C PHE A 731 -15.69 42.40 -1.71
N GLY A 732 -14.78 42.29 -2.68
CA GLY A 732 -13.50 43.01 -2.67
C GLY A 732 -12.68 42.75 -1.40
N GLN A 733 -12.00 43.77 -0.90
CA GLN A 733 -11.29 43.70 0.40
C GLN A 733 -12.11 44.40 1.51
N GLN A 734 -13.44 44.40 1.40
CA GLN A 734 -14.30 45.23 2.26
C GLN A 734 -15.31 44.42 3.04
N TYR A 735 -15.99 43.46 2.41
CA TYR A 735 -17.05 42.71 3.07
C TYR A 735 -16.88 41.20 2.93
N PHE A 736 -17.32 40.50 3.98
CA PHE A 736 -17.44 39.06 4.02
C PHE A 736 -18.89 38.71 4.38
N LEU A 737 -19.59 38.06 3.45
CA LEU A 737 -20.97 37.61 3.60
C LEU A 737 -20.97 36.10 3.82
N LYS A 738 -21.64 35.65 4.88
CA LYS A 738 -21.89 34.24 5.16
C LYS A 738 -23.38 33.95 5.03
N ILE A 739 -23.75 32.95 4.24
CA ILE A 739 -25.13 32.47 4.07
C ILE A 739 -25.21 31.09 4.73
N PHE A 740 -26.13 30.95 5.69
CA PHE A 740 -26.31 29.73 6.46
C PHE A 740 -27.37 28.85 5.80
N HIS A 741 -26.97 27.66 5.35
CA HIS A 741 -27.89 26.71 4.73
C HIS A 741 -28.62 25.86 5.75
N ARG A 742 -27.93 25.44 6.83
CA ARG A 742 -28.54 24.77 7.99
C ARG A 742 -28.78 25.80 9.09
N LEU A 743 -30.00 25.81 9.62
CA LEU A 743 -30.47 26.78 10.60
C LEU A 743 -30.57 26.13 11.99
N ASP A 744 -30.02 26.82 12.99
CA ASP A 744 -29.99 26.36 14.38
C ASP A 744 -31.13 27.00 15.18
N GLN A 745 -31.85 26.20 15.96
CA GLN A 745 -32.92 26.69 16.86
C GLN A 745 -32.36 27.41 18.10
N SER A 746 -31.09 27.19 18.41
CA SER A 746 -30.40 27.88 19.47
C SER A 746 -29.79 29.20 18.98
N ILE A 747 -29.10 29.91 19.87
CA ILE A 747 -28.39 31.13 19.52
C ILE A 747 -27.33 30.79 18.45
N ASN A 748 -27.37 31.45 17.30
CA ASN A 748 -26.36 31.26 16.26
C ASN A 748 -24.98 31.69 16.82
N PRO A 749 -24.04 30.75 17.00
CA PRO A 749 -22.79 31.03 17.71
C PRO A 749 -21.92 32.04 16.93
N ASP A 750 -21.88 31.93 15.61
CA ASP A 750 -21.14 32.87 14.76
C ASP A 750 -21.62 34.30 14.94
N LEU A 751 -22.94 34.51 14.95
CA LEU A 751 -23.52 35.83 15.17
C LEU A 751 -23.21 36.36 16.57
N GLU A 752 -23.42 35.54 17.60
CA GLU A 752 -23.29 35.97 18.99
C GLU A 752 -21.85 36.27 19.36
N ILE A 753 -20.91 35.41 18.97
CA ILE A 753 -19.48 35.63 19.19
C ILE A 753 -19.04 36.92 18.51
N ASN A 754 -19.43 37.17 17.26
CA ASN A 754 -19.02 38.37 16.55
C ASN A 754 -19.69 39.65 17.08
N ARG A 755 -20.90 39.54 17.64
CA ARG A 755 -21.56 40.66 18.34
C ARG A 755 -20.88 40.97 19.66
N PHE A 756 -20.68 39.97 20.50
CA PHE A 756 -20.03 40.11 21.80
C PHE A 756 -18.61 40.64 21.63
N ALA A 757 -17.83 40.05 20.74
CA ALA A 757 -16.46 40.45 20.51
C ALA A 757 -16.35 41.88 19.95
N ARG A 758 -17.33 42.35 19.18
CA ARG A 758 -17.43 43.76 18.82
C ARG A 758 -17.75 44.66 20.02
N GLN A 759 -18.68 44.25 20.88
CA GLN A 759 -19.03 45.01 22.10
C GLN A 759 -17.86 45.09 23.09
N ALA A 760 -17.05 44.03 23.15
CA ALA A 760 -15.87 43.92 23.99
C ALA A 760 -14.58 44.43 23.32
N GLU A 761 -14.68 45.05 22.14
CA GLU A 761 -13.54 45.61 21.38
C GLU A 761 -12.39 44.61 21.12
N LEU A 762 -12.72 43.31 20.98
CA LEU A 762 -11.76 42.26 20.70
C LEU A 762 -11.31 42.29 19.21
N PRO A 763 -10.06 41.90 18.90
CA PRO A 763 -9.49 41.95 17.55
C PRO A 763 -9.98 40.78 16.66
N VAL A 764 -11.28 40.69 16.43
CA VAL A 764 -11.93 39.68 15.58
C VAL A 764 -12.63 40.34 14.38
N PRO A 765 -13.07 39.58 13.34
CA PRO A 765 -13.76 40.11 12.16
C PRO A 765 -14.86 41.11 12.47
N GLY A 766 -15.59 40.90 13.56
CA GLY A 766 -16.63 41.80 14.01
C GLY A 766 -17.94 41.60 13.22
N TYR A 767 -18.98 42.31 13.64
CA TYR A 767 -20.35 42.15 13.14
C TYR A 767 -20.86 43.46 12.51
N LEU A 768 -21.43 43.41 11.29
CA LEU A 768 -22.07 44.57 10.65
C LEU A 768 -23.59 44.46 10.63
N ALA A 769 -24.10 43.37 10.06
CA ALA A 769 -25.53 43.15 9.86
C ALA A 769 -25.83 41.66 9.71
N HIS A 770 -27.09 41.27 9.87
CA HIS A 770 -27.55 39.93 9.52
C HIS A 770 -29.04 39.95 9.11
N LEU A 771 -29.42 38.92 8.38
CA LEU A 771 -30.80 38.59 8.02
C LEU A 771 -31.26 37.47 8.94
N GLU A 772 -32.39 37.66 9.60
CA GLU A 772 -32.99 36.68 10.49
C GLU A 772 -34.45 36.36 10.12
N PHE A 773 -34.91 35.18 10.52
CA PHE A 773 -36.28 34.71 10.41
C PHE A 773 -36.87 34.44 11.81
N GLY A 774 -37.93 35.16 12.17
CA GLY A 774 -38.67 34.94 13.42
C GLY A 774 -39.79 33.91 13.24
N GLN A 775 -39.83 32.90 14.11
CA GLN A 775 -40.87 31.85 14.10
C GLN A 775 -42.11 32.29 14.88
N GLU A 776 -41.99 32.50 16.19
CA GLU A 776 -43.08 32.89 17.11
C GLU A 776 -42.59 33.96 18.12
N GLU A 777 -43.53 34.62 18.80
CA GLU A 777 -43.23 35.66 19.79
C GLU A 777 -42.57 35.04 21.04
N GLY A 778 -41.24 35.19 21.15
CA GLY A 778 -40.43 34.64 22.26
C GLY A 778 -39.42 33.57 21.87
N ALA A 779 -39.47 33.03 20.64
CA ALA A 779 -38.48 32.08 20.13
C ALA A 779 -37.22 32.78 19.58
N THR A 780 -36.06 32.11 19.70
CA THR A 780 -34.81 32.58 19.08
C THR A 780 -34.96 32.59 17.55
N PRO A 781 -34.64 33.69 16.86
CA PRO A 781 -34.79 33.75 15.42
C PRO A 781 -33.67 32.99 14.69
N PHE A 782 -33.99 32.36 13.56
CA PHE A 782 -32.98 31.75 12.70
C PHE A 782 -32.14 32.81 12.00
N VAL A 783 -30.83 32.64 11.98
CA VAL A 783 -29.92 33.51 11.23
C VAL A 783 -29.70 32.93 9.84
N LEU A 784 -30.14 33.63 8.81
CA LEU A 784 -30.07 33.17 7.41
C LEU A 784 -28.80 33.64 6.70
N ALA A 785 -28.34 34.86 7.02
CA ALA A 785 -27.10 35.41 6.47
C ALA A 785 -26.50 36.44 7.41
N MET A 786 -25.17 36.55 7.46
CA MET A 786 -24.42 37.50 8.28
C MET A 786 -23.38 38.24 7.44
N LEU A 787 -23.28 39.55 7.66
CA LEU A 787 -22.31 40.44 7.04
C LEU A 787 -21.25 40.88 8.05
N GLN A 788 -20.00 40.78 7.64
CA GLN A 788 -18.82 41.15 8.41
C GLN A 788 -17.88 42.04 7.57
N PRO A 789 -17.01 42.83 8.21
CA PRO A 789 -15.86 43.41 7.52
C PRO A 789 -14.94 42.31 7.00
N TYR A 790 -14.34 42.53 5.84
CA TYR A 790 -13.27 41.67 5.36
C TYR A 790 -12.00 41.87 6.20
N ILE A 791 -11.43 40.76 6.70
CA ILE A 791 -10.11 40.76 7.33
C ILE A 791 -9.13 40.06 6.41
N HIS A 792 -7.99 40.70 6.17
CA HIS A 792 -6.85 40.07 5.53
C HIS A 792 -6.32 38.95 6.44
N ASN A 793 -6.40 37.71 5.98
CA ASN A 793 -5.85 36.55 6.68
C ASN A 793 -4.96 35.73 5.73
N GLN A 794 -4.03 34.98 6.30
CA GLN A 794 -3.16 34.03 5.58
C GLN A 794 -3.50 32.60 6.01
N GLY A 795 -4.75 32.19 5.78
CA GLY A 795 -5.23 30.86 6.13
C GLY A 795 -6.16 30.84 7.35
N ALA A 796 -6.58 29.63 7.75
CA ALA A 796 -7.50 29.41 8.84
C ALA A 796 -6.76 29.15 10.16
N ALA A 797 -7.26 29.70 11.26
CA ALA A 797 -6.75 29.41 12.61
C ALA A 797 -6.82 27.90 12.92
N GLY A 798 -7.77 27.16 12.33
CA GLY A 798 -7.82 25.70 12.42
C GLY A 798 -6.62 25.02 11.76
N HIS A 799 -6.21 25.43 10.56
CA HIS A 799 -4.98 24.91 9.95
C HIS A 799 -3.75 25.29 10.78
N TYR A 800 -3.63 26.56 11.19
CA TYR A 800 -2.52 26.97 12.06
C TYR A 800 -2.51 26.21 13.40
N PHE A 801 -3.68 25.97 13.99
CA PHE A 801 -3.82 25.19 15.23
C PHE A 801 -3.45 23.74 14.99
N HIS A 802 -3.97 23.09 13.95
CA HIS A 802 -3.59 21.71 13.59
C HIS A 802 -2.10 21.63 13.33
N ASP A 803 -1.53 22.48 12.47
CA ASP A 803 -0.09 22.52 12.20
C ASP A 803 0.73 22.77 13.47
N THR A 804 0.24 23.59 14.40
CA THR A 804 0.95 23.89 15.65
C THR A 804 0.77 22.80 16.70
N ALA A 805 -0.40 22.18 16.76
CA ALA A 805 -0.72 21.05 17.64
C ALA A 805 0.04 19.82 17.18
N ASP A 806 0.08 19.54 15.88
CA ASP A 806 0.90 18.49 15.27
C ASP A 806 2.38 18.75 15.59
N ARG A 807 2.89 19.96 15.33
CA ARG A 807 4.28 20.32 15.72
C ARG A 807 4.54 20.24 17.22
N TYR A 808 3.55 20.53 18.06
CA TYR A 808 3.67 20.47 19.52
C TYR A 808 3.63 19.02 20.01
N LEU A 809 2.74 18.20 19.45
CA LEU A 809 2.66 16.76 19.70
C LEU A 809 3.94 16.07 19.23
N ASP A 810 4.46 16.44 18.06
CA ASP A 810 5.78 16.01 17.58
C ASP A 810 6.87 16.41 18.59
N ARG A 811 6.81 17.64 19.13
CA ARG A 811 7.77 18.11 20.16
C ARG A 811 7.65 17.38 21.49
N ILE A 812 6.44 17.04 21.93
CA ILE A 812 6.20 16.25 23.14
C ILE A 812 6.65 14.81 22.93
N GLN A 813 6.36 14.22 21.77
CA GLN A 813 6.83 12.89 21.43
C GLN A 813 8.37 12.80 21.41
N LEU A 814 9.05 13.91 21.11
CA LEU A 814 10.52 14.03 21.17
C LEU A 814 11.08 14.31 22.59
N GLN A 815 10.28 14.81 23.53
CA GLN A 815 10.72 15.12 24.91
C GLN A 815 9.93 14.26 25.90
N GLY A 816 10.45 13.07 26.22
CA GLY A 816 9.81 12.03 27.05
C GLY A 816 9.45 12.39 28.51
N ASP A 817 9.52 13.65 28.92
CA ASP A 817 9.04 14.12 30.23
C ASP A 817 8.12 15.33 30.07
N LEU A 818 6.83 15.14 30.38
CA LEU A 818 5.85 16.23 30.42
C LEU A 818 6.18 17.17 31.60
N PRO A 819 6.35 18.49 31.39
CA PRO A 819 6.32 19.43 32.49
C PRO A 819 4.90 19.43 33.09
N ALA A 820 4.83 19.41 34.42
CA ALA A 820 3.56 19.44 35.13
C ALA A 820 2.74 20.66 34.70
N LEU A 821 1.52 20.43 34.20
CA LEU A 821 0.48 21.43 34.02
C LEU A 821 0.07 21.98 35.39
N LYS A 822 0.88 22.89 35.92
CA LYS A 822 0.46 23.84 36.94
C LYS A 822 0.45 25.21 36.29
N ASP A 823 -0.71 25.83 36.36
CA ASP A 823 -1.04 27.18 35.93
C ASP A 823 -1.47 27.32 34.45
N PHE A 824 -2.67 26.78 34.17
CA PHE A 824 -3.63 27.44 33.27
C PHE A 824 -4.83 27.91 34.08
#